data_AF-A0A6P3QPF3-F1
#
_entry.id   AF-A0A6P3QPF3-F1
#
_cell.length_a   1.000
_cell.length_b   1.000
_cell.length_c   1.000
_cell.angle_alpha   90.00
_cell.angle_beta   90.00
_cell.angle_gamma   90.00
#
_symmetry.space_group_name_H-M   'P 1'
#
loop_
_entity.id
_entity.type
_entity.pdbx_description
1 polymer ?
#
loop_
_entity_poly.entity_id
_entity_poly.type
_entity_poly.pdbx_seq_one_letter_code
_entity_poly.pdbx_strand_id
1 'polypeptide(L)'
;MDKILEAVVTSSYPTSVKQGLVRRVLEAARQPLEREQCLALLALGARLYVGGADELPRRVGCQLLHVAGRHHPDVFVEFFSARRVLRLLQGGVGPPGPRALACVQLGLQLLPEGPAAEEVFALLRREVLRTVCERPGPAACAQVARLLARHPRCVPDGPHRLLFCQRLVRCLGRFRCPAEGEEGAVEFLEQAQQVSGLLAQLWRAQPAAILPCLKELFAVISCTEEEPPSSALASVVQHLPLELMDGVVRNLSNDDSVTDSQMLTAISRMIDWVSWPLGKNIDKWIIALLKGLAAVKKFSILIEVSLAKIEKVFSKLLYPIVRGSALSVLKYMLLTFQHSHEAFHLLLPHIPPMVASLLKEDSNSGASCLEQLAELVHCMVFRFPGFPDLYEPIMEAIKDLHVPNEDRIKQLLGQDAWTSQKSELAGFYPRLMAKSDTGKIGLINLGNTCYVNSILQALFMASDFRHCVLRLTENNSQPLMTKLQWLFAFLEHSQRPAISPENFLSASWTPWFSPGTQQDCSEYLKYLLDRLHEEEKTGTRICQKLKQSSSPSPPEEPPGPSSTSVEKMFGGKIVTRICCLRCLNVSSREEAFTDLSLAFPPPERYRRRRLGSVMLPVEGIGARDPPTPSQAHVPNRRQRKHCITGDAPPTVLDIEGLGPQGPGRQSSQEKVEKDEEVKEERAEEEEVRKEEEEKEVEEGEKAEKEKEVEKEAKEEEEANNKEKEEDSLGPGTHRATAPSGEGSRSVLDLVNYFLSPERLMAENCYYCESCASLQEAEKVVELSHGPRYLILTLLRFSFDLRTMRRRKILDDVAIPLLLRLPLAGGLGQAYDLCSVVVHSGVSSESGHYYCYAREGAARPAPSLGAADRPEPEHQWYLFNDTRVSFSSFESVSNVTSFFPKDTAYVLFYRQRPGEGPEAELGSPRVQTEPTLHKDLMEAISKDNILFLQEQEKEARSRAAYISALPASPHWGKGFDEDKDEDEGSPGGCNPAGGSGGDFHRLVF
;
A
#
# COMPACT_ATOMS: atom_id res chain seq x y z
N MET A 1 32.35 0.76 74.87
CA MET A 1 33.20 0.85 73.65
C MET A 1 32.53 1.70 72.59
N ASP A 2 31.33 1.29 72.17
CA ASP A 2 30.26 2.14 71.61
C ASP A 2 30.44 3.67 71.81
N LYS A 3 30.51 4.19 73.05
CA LYS A 3 30.63 5.64 73.31
C LYS A 3 31.90 6.27 72.74
N ILE A 4 33.03 5.54 72.74
CA ILE A 4 34.28 5.99 72.13
C ILE A 4 34.10 6.06 70.61
N LEU A 5 33.46 5.06 70.00
CA LEU A 5 33.22 5.03 68.55
C LEU A 5 32.22 6.10 68.10
N GLU A 6 31.15 6.31 68.86
CA GLU A 6 30.13 7.34 68.65
C GLU A 6 30.76 8.76 68.67
N ALA A 7 31.69 9.01 69.61
CA ALA A 7 32.48 10.24 69.66
C ALA A 7 33.55 10.34 68.56
N VAL A 8 34.28 9.26 68.25
CA VAL A 8 35.32 9.26 67.21
C VAL A 8 34.73 9.54 65.83
N VAL A 9 33.58 8.94 65.51
CA VAL A 9 32.91 9.16 64.22
C VAL A 9 32.46 10.63 64.07
N THR A 10 31.88 11.21 65.12
CA THR A 10 31.36 12.61 65.13
C THR A 10 32.42 13.69 65.36
N SER A 11 33.61 13.34 65.86
CA SER A 11 34.72 14.27 66.11
C SER A 11 35.25 14.99 64.86
N SER A 12 36.04 16.05 65.05
CA SER A 12 36.84 16.72 64.00
C SER A 12 38.22 16.08 63.73
N TYR A 13 38.52 14.90 64.29
CA TYR A 13 39.85 14.28 64.14
C TYR A 13 40.19 13.92 62.68
N PRO A 14 41.48 13.98 62.28
CA PRO A 14 41.93 13.56 60.95
C PRO A 14 41.52 12.12 60.60
N THR A 15 41.22 11.89 59.33
CA THR A 15 40.71 10.60 58.83
C THR A 15 41.61 9.41 59.17
N SER A 16 42.93 9.60 59.18
CA SER A 16 43.92 8.58 59.61
C SER A 16 43.77 8.20 61.08
N VAL A 17 43.60 9.18 61.97
CA VAL A 17 43.37 8.99 63.41
C VAL A 17 42.03 8.29 63.64
N LYS A 18 40.96 8.75 62.96
CA LYS A 18 39.64 8.09 63.01
C LYS A 18 39.74 6.62 62.59
N GLN A 19 40.42 6.30 61.48
CA GLN A 19 40.60 4.92 61.02
C GLN A 19 41.42 4.06 62.00
N GLY A 20 42.48 4.60 62.61
CA GLY A 20 43.28 3.88 63.61
C GLY A 20 42.47 3.52 64.87
N LEU A 21 41.65 4.46 65.36
CA LEU A 21 40.76 4.21 66.50
C LEU A 21 39.62 3.25 66.17
N VAL A 22 39.01 3.36 64.97
CA VAL A 22 38.01 2.41 64.45
C VAL A 22 38.57 0.98 64.42
N ARG A 23 39.79 0.78 63.88
CA ARG A 23 40.42 -0.56 63.82
C ARG A 23 40.56 -1.19 65.20
N ARG A 24 41.08 -0.44 66.19
CA ARG A 24 41.21 -0.92 67.58
C ARG A 24 39.87 -1.29 68.21
N VAL A 25 38.80 -0.53 67.96
CA VAL A 25 37.44 -0.87 68.46
C VAL A 25 36.89 -2.12 67.76
N LEU A 26 37.11 -2.29 66.46
CA LEU A 26 36.71 -3.51 65.73
C LEU A 26 37.53 -4.74 66.15
N GLU A 27 38.81 -4.58 66.47
CA GLU A 27 39.66 -5.65 67.01
C GLU A 27 39.20 -6.06 68.42
N ALA A 28 38.89 -5.09 69.29
CA ALA A 28 38.34 -5.36 70.62
C ALA A 28 36.95 -6.02 70.56
N ALA A 29 36.11 -5.68 69.58
CA ALA A 29 34.78 -6.28 69.38
C ALA A 29 34.82 -7.78 68.98
N ARG A 30 35.97 -8.32 68.60
CA ARG A 30 36.18 -9.77 68.33
C ARG A 30 36.41 -10.60 69.59
N GLN A 31 36.77 -9.96 70.71
CA GLN A 31 36.96 -10.63 71.99
C GLN A 31 35.60 -10.95 72.64
N PRO A 32 35.51 -11.90 73.59
CA PRO A 32 34.28 -12.14 74.35
C PRO A 32 33.78 -10.86 75.03
N LEU A 33 32.48 -10.57 74.90
CA LEU A 33 31.84 -9.39 75.48
C LEU A 33 30.63 -9.79 76.32
N GLU A 34 30.31 -8.99 77.33
CA GLU A 34 29.05 -9.11 78.04
C GLU A 34 27.87 -8.77 77.13
N ARG A 35 26.72 -9.43 77.35
CA ARG A 35 25.50 -9.27 76.55
C ARG A 35 25.12 -7.80 76.31
N GLU A 36 25.12 -6.97 77.35
CA GLU A 36 24.75 -5.55 77.23
C GLU A 36 25.76 -4.75 76.41
N GLN A 37 27.05 -5.03 76.54
CA GLN A 37 28.11 -4.39 75.76
C GLN A 37 27.98 -4.72 74.26
N CYS A 38 27.69 -5.98 73.94
CA CYS A 38 27.45 -6.42 72.56
C CYS A 38 26.16 -5.82 71.99
N LEU A 39 25.05 -5.81 72.75
CA LEU A 39 23.80 -5.16 72.35
C LEU A 39 23.98 -3.64 72.11
N ALA A 40 24.81 -2.96 72.91
CA ALA A 40 25.13 -1.55 72.72
C ALA A 40 25.94 -1.30 71.43
N LEU A 41 26.95 -2.13 71.14
CA LEU A 41 27.72 -2.08 69.90
C LEU A 41 26.84 -2.34 68.67
N LEU A 42 26.03 -3.40 68.68
CA LEU A 42 25.09 -3.70 67.58
C LEU A 42 24.08 -2.56 67.39
N ALA A 43 23.57 -1.97 68.48
CA ALA A 43 22.64 -0.85 68.42
C ALA A 43 23.28 0.41 67.83
N LEU A 44 24.55 0.68 68.14
CA LEU A 44 25.31 1.77 67.52
C LEU A 44 25.58 1.47 66.04
N GLY A 45 26.00 0.25 65.70
CA GLY A 45 26.28 -0.17 64.32
C GLY A 45 25.08 0.04 63.40
N ALA A 46 23.89 -0.37 63.86
CA ALA A 46 22.64 -0.11 63.14
C ALA A 46 22.31 1.39 63.00
N ARG A 47 22.50 2.20 64.06
CA ARG A 47 22.30 3.67 63.96
C ARG A 47 23.24 4.31 62.94
N LEU A 48 24.54 4.01 63.03
CA LEU A 48 25.57 4.58 62.15
C LEU A 48 25.42 4.13 60.68
N TYR A 49 24.99 2.89 60.45
CA TYR A 49 24.78 2.36 59.10
C TYR A 49 23.55 2.97 58.41
N VAL A 50 22.42 3.07 59.12
CA VAL A 50 21.16 3.56 58.54
C VAL A 50 21.11 5.10 58.53
N GLY A 51 21.40 5.73 59.67
CA GLY A 51 21.28 7.18 59.87
C GLY A 51 22.55 8.00 59.62
N GLY A 52 23.69 7.37 59.32
CA GLY A 52 24.94 8.10 59.05
C GLY A 52 24.88 8.94 57.78
N ALA A 53 25.17 10.24 57.87
CA ALA A 53 25.23 11.13 56.71
C ALA A 53 26.40 10.73 55.79
N ASP A 54 27.63 10.86 56.28
CA ASP A 54 28.84 10.62 55.49
C ASP A 54 29.10 9.14 55.22
N GLU A 55 30.07 8.84 54.36
CA GLU A 55 30.48 7.47 54.04
C GLU A 55 31.16 6.78 55.23
N LEU A 56 31.99 7.50 56.00
CA LEU A 56 32.75 6.93 57.12
C LEU A 56 31.85 6.36 58.26
N PRO A 57 30.84 7.09 58.80
CA PRO A 57 29.86 6.53 59.74
C PRO A 57 29.22 5.24 59.21
N ARG A 58 28.79 5.25 57.94
CA ARG A 58 28.12 4.09 57.30
C ARG A 58 29.06 2.90 57.20
N ARG A 59 30.30 3.10 56.74
CA ARG A 59 31.32 2.05 56.62
C ARG A 59 31.68 1.45 57.99
N VAL A 60 31.82 2.30 59.01
CA VAL A 60 32.06 1.88 60.41
C VAL A 60 30.87 1.08 60.96
N GLY A 61 29.64 1.54 60.74
CA GLY A 61 28.43 0.83 61.17
C GLY A 61 28.29 -0.56 60.55
N CYS A 62 28.56 -0.68 59.24
CA CYS A 62 28.60 -1.95 58.51
C CYS A 62 29.63 -2.92 59.09
N GLN A 63 30.87 -2.45 59.27
CA GLN A 63 31.96 -3.25 59.83
C GLN A 63 31.67 -3.70 61.26
N LEU A 64 31.07 -2.84 62.09
CA LEU A 64 30.72 -3.18 63.47
C LEU A 64 29.60 -4.23 63.53
N LEU A 65 28.55 -4.09 62.71
CA LEU A 65 27.48 -5.09 62.61
C LEU A 65 28.04 -6.45 62.16
N HIS A 66 28.92 -6.47 61.15
CA HIS A 66 29.51 -7.71 60.65
C HIS A 66 30.44 -8.39 61.67
N VAL A 67 31.31 -7.62 62.35
CA VAL A 67 32.21 -8.16 63.37
C VAL A 67 31.43 -8.65 64.60
N ALA A 68 30.55 -7.82 65.16
CA ALA A 68 29.81 -8.21 66.35
C ALA A 68 28.82 -9.37 66.08
N GLY A 69 28.12 -9.35 64.93
CA GLY A 69 27.21 -10.43 64.54
C GLY A 69 27.91 -11.77 64.30
N ARG A 70 29.12 -11.75 63.71
CA ARG A 70 29.90 -12.97 63.44
C ARG A 70 30.57 -13.56 64.69
N HIS A 71 30.96 -12.73 65.65
CA HIS A 71 31.65 -13.17 66.87
C HIS A 71 30.72 -13.43 68.07
N HIS A 72 29.49 -12.89 68.07
CA HIS A 72 28.53 -13.02 69.18
C HIS A 72 27.13 -13.44 68.66
N PRO A 73 26.99 -14.61 68.03
CA PRO A 73 25.79 -14.98 67.27
C PRO A 73 24.52 -15.05 68.13
N ASP A 74 24.60 -15.53 69.38
CA ASP A 74 23.42 -15.67 70.24
C ASP A 74 22.82 -14.30 70.60
N VAL A 75 23.68 -13.33 70.90
CA VAL A 75 23.29 -11.93 71.15
C VAL A 75 22.81 -11.26 69.86
N PHE A 76 23.36 -11.66 68.70
CA PHE A 76 22.91 -11.18 67.40
C PHE A 76 21.49 -11.67 67.06
N VAL A 77 21.13 -12.90 67.41
CA VAL A 77 19.76 -13.43 67.25
C VAL A 77 18.76 -12.65 68.10
N GLU A 78 19.07 -12.37 69.37
CA GLU A 78 18.23 -11.50 70.22
C GLU A 78 18.08 -10.10 69.60
N PHE A 79 19.20 -9.53 69.13
CA PHE A 79 19.26 -8.21 68.53
C PHE A 79 18.43 -8.10 67.24
N PHE A 80 18.58 -9.04 66.31
CA PHE A 80 17.97 -9.03 64.97
C PHE A 80 16.57 -9.68 64.94
N SER A 81 15.89 -9.71 66.10
CA SER A 81 14.52 -10.20 66.25
C SER A 81 13.51 -9.50 65.31
N ALA A 82 12.44 -10.22 64.95
CA ALA A 82 11.40 -9.75 64.03
C ALA A 82 10.82 -8.37 64.42
N ARG A 83 10.59 -8.10 65.72
CA ARG A 83 10.12 -6.79 66.22
C ARG A 83 11.11 -5.64 65.98
N ARG A 84 12.40 -5.91 65.77
CA ARG A 84 13.41 -4.89 65.38
C ARG A 84 13.47 -4.73 63.86
N VAL A 85 13.44 -5.83 63.11
CA VAL A 85 13.34 -5.81 61.64
C VAL A 85 12.09 -5.03 61.19
N LEU A 86 10.94 -5.24 61.84
CA LEU A 86 9.70 -4.53 61.52
C LEU A 86 9.83 -3.01 61.73
N ARG A 87 10.37 -2.58 62.88
CA ARG A 87 10.60 -1.15 63.17
C ARG A 87 11.64 -0.50 62.26
N LEU A 88 12.57 -1.29 61.71
CA LEU A 88 13.54 -0.82 60.72
C LEU A 88 12.90 -0.65 59.32
N LEU A 89 11.94 -1.50 58.97
CA LEU A 89 11.20 -1.41 57.70
C LEU A 89 10.04 -0.39 57.72
N GLN A 90 9.43 -0.16 58.88
CA GLN A 90 8.29 0.75 59.08
C GLN A 90 8.68 2.05 59.80
N GLY A 91 9.97 2.41 59.83
CA GLY A 91 10.52 3.53 60.59
C GLY A 91 10.24 4.94 60.04
N GLY A 92 9.31 5.09 59.09
CA GLY A 92 8.98 6.35 58.44
C GLY A 92 7.75 6.22 57.54
N VAL A 93 7.31 7.33 56.93
CA VAL A 93 6.16 7.36 56.01
C VAL A 93 6.62 6.94 54.61
N GLY A 94 6.24 5.74 54.18
CA GLY A 94 6.54 5.21 52.84
C GLY A 94 7.25 3.85 52.85
N PRO A 95 7.75 3.39 51.68
CA PRO A 95 8.49 2.13 51.58
C PRO A 95 9.82 2.18 52.35
N PRO A 96 10.35 1.03 52.80
CA PRO A 96 11.59 0.97 53.57
C PRO A 96 12.77 1.51 52.77
N GLY A 97 13.43 2.55 53.29
CA GLY A 97 14.54 3.21 52.59
C GLY A 97 15.74 2.29 52.31
N PRO A 98 16.57 2.60 51.29
CA PRO A 98 17.62 1.69 50.79
C PRO A 98 18.60 1.21 51.86
N ARG A 99 18.93 2.08 52.82
CA ARG A 99 19.85 1.77 53.93
C ARG A 99 19.22 0.80 54.95
N ALA A 100 17.89 0.86 55.14
CA ALA A 100 17.17 -0.07 55.99
C ALA A 100 17.10 -1.47 55.35
N LEU A 101 16.75 -1.56 54.07
CA LEU A 101 16.77 -2.83 53.33
C LEU A 101 18.18 -3.44 53.25
N ALA A 102 19.22 -2.64 53.00
CA ALA A 102 20.60 -3.11 53.02
C ALA A 102 21.06 -3.60 54.42
N CYS A 103 20.58 -2.97 55.49
CA CYS A 103 20.84 -3.42 56.86
C CYS A 103 20.12 -4.74 57.18
N VAL A 104 18.93 -4.97 56.62
CA VAL A 104 18.23 -6.26 56.71
C VAL A 104 18.98 -7.33 55.92
N GLN A 105 19.47 -7.05 54.71
CA GLN A 105 20.30 -7.98 53.94
C GLN A 105 21.58 -8.39 54.69
N LEU A 106 22.28 -7.43 55.29
CA LEU A 106 23.46 -7.73 56.12
C LEU A 106 23.11 -8.60 57.33
N GLY A 107 21.96 -8.37 57.97
CA GLY A 107 21.53 -9.19 59.11
C GLY A 107 21.14 -10.61 58.71
N LEU A 108 20.47 -10.80 57.57
CA LEU A 108 20.13 -12.14 57.03
C LEU A 108 21.37 -12.97 56.64
N GLN A 109 22.51 -12.34 56.37
CA GLN A 109 23.79 -13.03 56.13
C GLN A 109 24.50 -13.48 57.42
N LEU A 110 24.07 -12.98 58.58
CA LEU A 110 24.69 -13.22 59.89
C LEU A 110 23.78 -14.01 60.84
N LEU A 111 22.53 -14.23 60.46
CA LEU A 111 21.52 -14.90 61.28
C LEU A 111 21.65 -16.43 61.13
N PRO A 112 21.98 -17.19 62.20
CA PRO A 112 22.03 -18.65 62.14
C PRO A 112 20.63 -19.26 61.96
N GLU A 113 20.57 -20.49 61.45
CA GLU A 113 19.30 -21.19 61.28
C GLU A 113 18.66 -21.56 62.63
N GLY A 114 17.36 -21.32 62.76
CA GLY A 114 16.61 -21.58 63.99
C GLY A 114 15.23 -20.93 63.99
N PRO A 115 14.44 -21.07 65.08
CA PRO A 115 13.07 -20.56 65.15
C PRO A 115 13.00 -19.03 65.00
N ALA A 116 13.93 -18.29 65.60
CA ALA A 116 14.02 -16.84 65.46
C ALA A 116 14.33 -16.39 64.01
N ALA A 117 15.01 -17.22 63.21
CA ALA A 117 15.22 -16.96 61.80
C ALA A 117 13.93 -17.15 60.98
N GLU A 118 13.14 -18.20 61.25
CA GLU A 118 11.83 -18.35 60.60
C GLU A 118 10.82 -17.27 61.03
N GLU A 119 10.86 -16.75 62.27
CA GLU A 119 10.08 -15.56 62.63
C GLU A 119 10.44 -14.34 61.75
N VAL A 120 11.73 -14.12 61.50
CA VAL A 120 12.22 -13.04 60.63
C VAL A 120 11.85 -13.30 59.16
N PHE A 121 11.99 -14.53 58.66
CA PHE A 121 11.57 -14.87 57.29
C PHE A 121 10.04 -14.73 57.11
N ALA A 122 9.23 -15.24 58.04
CA ALA A 122 7.77 -15.12 58.01
C ALA A 122 7.27 -13.68 58.21
N LEU A 123 8.05 -12.81 58.85
CA LEU A 123 7.82 -11.36 58.81
C LEU A 123 8.10 -10.81 57.41
N LEU A 124 9.29 -11.10 56.85
CA LEU A 124 9.72 -10.55 55.56
C LEU A 124 8.80 -10.97 54.41
N ARG A 125 8.29 -12.21 54.39
CA ARG A 125 7.29 -12.68 53.41
C ARG A 125 6.01 -11.83 53.40
N ARG A 126 5.63 -11.24 54.55
CA ARG A 126 4.50 -10.31 54.66
C ARG A 126 4.90 -8.88 54.28
N GLU A 127 6.04 -8.40 54.76
CA GLU A 127 6.49 -7.02 54.51
C GLU A 127 6.89 -6.76 53.04
N VAL A 128 7.47 -7.73 52.32
CA VAL A 128 7.72 -7.56 50.86
C VAL A 128 6.41 -7.49 50.08
N LEU A 129 5.39 -8.27 50.47
CA LEU A 129 4.06 -8.20 49.85
C LEU A 129 3.40 -6.85 50.14
N ARG A 130 3.42 -6.39 51.39
CA ARG A 130 2.91 -5.05 51.78
C ARG A 130 3.59 -3.96 50.96
N THR A 131 4.92 -3.98 50.91
CA THR A 131 5.73 -2.98 50.19
C THR A 131 5.34 -2.90 48.71
N VAL A 132 5.13 -4.03 48.03
CA VAL A 132 4.72 -4.04 46.60
C VAL A 132 3.22 -3.72 46.42
N CYS A 133 2.35 -4.08 47.36
CA CYS A 133 0.94 -3.65 47.35
C CYS A 133 0.78 -2.12 47.51
N GLU A 134 1.71 -1.46 48.18
CA GLU A 134 1.77 0.00 48.33
C GLU A 134 2.25 0.75 47.08
N ARG A 135 2.48 0.05 45.95
CA ARG A 135 2.83 0.61 44.62
C ARG A 135 4.12 1.47 44.65
N PRO A 136 5.27 0.93 45.11
CA PRO A 136 6.46 1.71 45.35
C PRO A 136 7.22 1.97 44.03
N GLY A 137 8.08 3.01 44.03
CA GLY A 137 8.82 3.42 42.84
C GLY A 137 9.90 2.41 42.37
N PRO A 138 10.43 2.60 41.14
CA PRO A 138 11.38 1.69 40.50
C PRO A 138 12.52 1.21 41.40
N ALA A 139 13.22 2.14 42.05
CA ALA A 139 14.37 1.84 42.91
C ALA A 139 14.01 0.94 44.11
N ALA A 140 12.82 1.10 44.70
CA ALA A 140 12.37 0.31 45.84
C ALA A 140 11.95 -1.11 45.41
N CYS A 141 11.24 -1.25 44.28
CA CYS A 141 10.99 -2.55 43.68
C CYS A 141 12.29 -3.29 43.33
N ALA A 142 13.28 -2.61 42.76
CA ALA A 142 14.59 -3.19 42.45
C ALA A 142 15.33 -3.66 43.72
N GLN A 143 15.23 -2.93 44.84
CA GLN A 143 15.80 -3.37 46.11
C GLN A 143 15.09 -4.60 46.69
N VAL A 144 13.77 -4.72 46.55
CA VAL A 144 13.02 -5.94 46.87
C VAL A 144 13.45 -7.09 45.97
N ALA A 145 13.64 -6.87 44.67
CA ALA A 145 14.18 -7.87 43.75
C ALA A 145 15.57 -8.38 44.17
N ARG A 146 16.50 -7.46 44.50
CA ARG A 146 17.84 -7.80 45.00
C ARG A 146 17.81 -8.51 46.36
N LEU A 147 16.81 -8.26 47.22
CA LEU A 147 16.60 -9.00 48.47
C LEU A 147 16.14 -10.44 48.18
N LEU A 148 15.09 -10.61 47.37
CA LEU A 148 14.47 -11.92 47.11
C LEU A 148 15.37 -12.85 46.29
N ALA A 149 16.13 -12.32 45.32
CA ALA A 149 17.10 -13.09 44.56
C ALA A 149 18.28 -13.60 45.42
N ARG A 150 18.63 -12.88 46.51
CA ARG A 150 19.66 -13.30 47.48
C ARG A 150 19.12 -14.24 48.56
N HIS A 151 17.86 -14.07 48.96
CA HIS A 151 17.23 -14.84 50.02
C HIS A 151 15.83 -15.35 49.58
N PRO A 152 15.74 -16.45 48.81
CA PRO A 152 14.46 -16.98 48.33
C PRO A 152 13.44 -17.34 49.44
N ARG A 153 13.91 -17.61 50.67
CA ARG A 153 13.07 -17.79 51.87
C ARG A 153 12.27 -16.55 52.30
N CYS A 154 12.52 -15.39 51.67
CA CYS A 154 11.73 -14.17 51.85
C CYS A 154 10.57 -14.03 50.84
N VAL A 155 10.47 -14.91 49.83
CA VAL A 155 9.39 -14.85 48.82
C VAL A 155 8.05 -15.24 49.45
N PRO A 156 6.93 -14.53 49.18
CA PRO A 156 5.61 -14.88 49.70
C PRO A 156 5.16 -16.30 49.32
N ASP A 157 4.39 -16.96 50.20
CA ASP A 157 3.99 -18.37 50.04
C ASP A 157 2.50 -18.56 49.69
N GLY A 158 2.22 -19.66 48.98
CA GLY A 158 0.87 -20.05 48.58
C GLY A 158 0.18 -18.97 47.72
N PRO A 159 -1.09 -18.61 48.00
CA PRO A 159 -1.84 -17.64 47.17
C PRO A 159 -1.21 -16.24 47.17
N HIS A 160 -0.45 -15.89 48.22
CA HIS A 160 0.26 -14.62 48.30
C HIS A 160 1.34 -14.45 47.23
N ARG A 161 1.92 -15.56 46.74
CA ARG A 161 2.91 -15.54 45.65
C ARG A 161 2.29 -15.05 44.34
N LEU A 162 1.06 -15.49 44.04
CA LEU A 162 0.34 -15.07 42.83
C LEU A 162 -0.02 -13.58 42.89
N LEU A 163 -0.58 -13.14 44.03
CA LEU A 163 -0.90 -11.74 44.28
C LEU A 163 0.36 -10.85 44.19
N PHE A 164 1.49 -11.32 44.72
CA PHE A 164 2.78 -10.62 44.63
C PHE A 164 3.22 -10.42 43.18
N CYS A 165 3.19 -11.47 42.36
CA CYS A 165 3.54 -11.37 40.93
C CYS A 165 2.60 -10.41 40.16
N GLN A 166 1.28 -10.49 40.39
CA GLN A 166 0.30 -9.56 39.78
C GLN A 166 0.51 -8.10 40.23
N ARG A 167 0.91 -7.87 41.49
CA ARG A 167 1.22 -6.53 41.98
C ARG A 167 2.56 -6.01 41.44
N LEU A 168 3.57 -6.86 41.23
CA LEU A 168 4.81 -6.48 40.52
C LEU A 168 4.52 -6.01 39.07
N VAL A 169 3.65 -6.70 38.33
CA VAL A 169 3.21 -6.27 36.98
C VAL A 169 2.55 -4.89 37.03
N ARG A 170 1.61 -4.66 37.97
CA ARG A 170 1.01 -3.33 38.18
C ARG A 170 2.01 -2.25 38.60
N CYS A 171 3.09 -2.61 39.30
CA CYS A 171 4.15 -1.65 39.66
C CYS A 171 4.99 -1.28 38.44
N LEU A 172 5.45 -2.26 37.65
CA LEU A 172 6.15 -2.03 36.37
C LEU A 172 5.33 -1.12 35.44
N GLY A 173 4.01 -1.33 35.34
CA GLY A 173 3.09 -0.46 34.59
C GLY A 173 3.00 1.00 35.08
N ARG A 174 3.53 1.32 36.28
CA ARG A 174 3.54 2.66 36.89
C ARG A 174 4.96 3.27 36.99
N PHE A 175 5.98 2.57 36.50
CA PHE A 175 7.36 3.06 36.54
C PHE A 175 7.56 4.25 35.60
N ARG A 176 7.96 5.41 36.15
CA ARG A 176 8.40 6.60 35.40
C ARG A 176 9.92 6.77 35.56
N CYS A 177 10.61 7.25 34.53
CA CYS A 177 12.04 7.61 34.66
C CYS A 177 12.13 8.88 35.53
N PRO A 178 12.85 8.87 36.66
CA PRO A 178 12.80 9.96 37.65
C PRO A 178 13.84 11.06 37.41
N ALA A 179 14.71 10.91 36.42
CA ALA A 179 15.83 11.79 36.15
C ALA A 179 15.98 12.08 34.66
N GLU A 180 16.36 13.31 34.35
CA GLU A 180 16.70 13.78 33.01
C GLU A 180 18.20 13.54 32.77
N GLY A 181 18.55 12.92 31.63
CA GLY A 181 19.93 12.55 31.30
C GLY A 181 20.19 11.03 31.25
N GLU A 182 21.30 10.65 30.61
CA GLU A 182 21.60 9.26 30.25
C GLU A 182 21.78 8.33 31.45
N GLU A 183 22.50 8.77 32.50
CA GLU A 183 22.72 7.97 33.72
C GLU A 183 21.39 7.57 34.38
N GLY A 184 20.42 8.49 34.41
CA GLY A 184 19.08 8.27 34.94
C GLY A 184 18.29 7.24 34.12
N ALA A 185 18.39 7.30 32.79
CA ALA A 185 17.78 6.31 31.90
C ALA A 185 18.43 4.92 32.06
N VAL A 186 19.75 4.85 32.22
CA VAL A 186 20.48 3.59 32.46
C VAL A 186 20.08 2.98 33.81
N GLU A 187 20.03 3.76 34.90
CA GLU A 187 19.59 3.24 36.21
C GLU A 187 18.13 2.76 36.14
N PHE A 188 17.25 3.50 35.46
CA PHE A 188 15.85 3.12 35.27
C PHE A 188 15.69 1.78 34.50
N LEU A 189 16.46 1.60 33.42
CA LEU A 189 16.49 0.35 32.65
C LEU A 189 17.01 -0.82 33.50
N GLU A 190 18.07 -0.62 34.30
CA GLU A 190 18.60 -1.66 35.19
C GLU A 190 17.58 -2.05 36.27
N GLN A 191 16.94 -1.06 36.90
CA GLN A 191 15.90 -1.28 37.91
C GLN A 191 14.69 -2.06 37.34
N ALA A 192 14.23 -1.72 36.14
CA ALA A 192 13.17 -2.45 35.45
C ALA A 192 13.59 -3.90 35.10
N GLN A 193 14.82 -4.10 34.64
CA GLN A 193 15.35 -5.43 34.30
C GLN A 193 15.53 -6.32 35.55
N GLN A 194 15.91 -5.76 36.69
CA GLN A 194 15.98 -6.50 37.96
C GLN A 194 14.59 -6.96 38.44
N VAL A 195 13.56 -6.12 38.29
CA VAL A 195 12.19 -6.43 38.72
C VAL A 195 11.51 -7.46 37.81
N SER A 196 11.68 -7.34 36.49
CA SER A 196 11.20 -8.36 35.55
C SER A 196 12.00 -9.67 35.65
N GLY A 197 13.31 -9.60 35.92
CA GLY A 197 14.15 -10.75 36.21
C GLY A 197 13.69 -11.55 37.43
N LEU A 198 13.28 -10.87 38.52
CA LEU A 198 12.62 -11.52 39.65
C LEU A 198 11.31 -12.21 39.23
N LEU A 199 10.44 -11.52 38.48
CA LEU A 199 9.16 -12.08 38.03
C LEU A 199 9.39 -13.37 37.20
N ALA A 200 10.40 -13.37 36.34
CA ALA A 200 10.83 -14.53 35.57
C ALA A 200 11.42 -15.67 36.43
N GLN A 201 12.06 -15.38 37.58
CA GLN A 201 12.48 -16.40 38.54
C GLN A 201 11.27 -17.02 39.26
N LEU A 202 10.30 -16.19 39.65
CA LEU A 202 9.06 -16.63 40.30
C LEU A 202 8.20 -17.49 39.37
N TRP A 203 8.13 -17.16 38.07
CA TRP A 203 7.45 -17.98 37.07
C TRP A 203 8.12 -19.32 36.82
N ARG A 204 9.47 -19.41 36.82
CA ARG A 204 10.18 -20.70 36.76
C ARG A 204 9.87 -21.58 37.99
N ALA A 205 9.69 -20.97 39.16
CA ALA A 205 9.33 -21.68 40.39
C ALA A 205 7.82 -22.02 40.49
N GLN A 206 6.94 -21.33 39.74
CA GLN A 206 5.50 -21.58 39.70
C GLN A 206 4.91 -21.20 38.32
N PRO A 207 5.00 -22.06 37.30
CA PRO A 207 4.52 -21.75 35.95
C PRO A 207 3.02 -21.41 35.87
N ALA A 208 2.21 -21.98 36.78
CA ALA A 208 0.79 -21.65 36.92
C ALA A 208 0.51 -20.16 37.24
N ALA A 209 1.52 -19.39 37.67
CA ALA A 209 1.40 -17.96 37.89
C ALA A 209 1.52 -17.11 36.60
N ILE A 210 1.96 -17.69 35.47
CA ILE A 210 2.15 -16.95 34.21
C ILE A 210 0.80 -16.43 33.69
N LEU A 211 -0.20 -17.30 33.46
CA LEU A 211 -1.47 -16.90 32.85
C LEU A 211 -2.24 -15.83 33.66
N PRO A 212 -2.35 -15.88 35.00
CA PRO A 212 -2.99 -14.81 35.77
C PRO A 212 -2.16 -13.51 35.81
N CYS A 213 -0.85 -13.55 35.59
CA CYS A 213 -0.02 -12.36 35.42
C CYS A 213 -0.13 -11.78 33.99
N LEU A 214 -0.40 -12.62 32.98
CA LEU A 214 -0.69 -12.18 31.62
C LEU A 214 -2.06 -11.51 31.51
N LYS A 215 -3.10 -12.07 32.16
CA LYS A 215 -4.40 -11.38 32.28
C LYS A 215 -4.28 -10.03 33.00
N GLU A 216 -3.42 -9.95 34.02
CA GLU A 216 -3.11 -8.70 34.72
C GLU A 216 -2.32 -7.71 33.84
N LEU A 217 -1.33 -8.18 33.07
CA LEU A 217 -0.60 -7.37 32.10
C LEU A 217 -1.55 -6.83 31.01
N PHE A 218 -2.45 -7.66 30.49
CA PHE A 218 -3.45 -7.24 29.51
C PHE A 218 -4.39 -6.17 30.10
N ALA A 219 -4.90 -6.39 31.32
CA ALA A 219 -5.78 -5.43 31.99
C ALA A 219 -5.10 -4.06 32.24
N VAL A 220 -3.77 -4.03 32.42
CA VAL A 220 -3.02 -2.76 32.51
C VAL A 220 -2.86 -2.09 31.14
N ILE A 221 -2.58 -2.83 30.06
CA ILE A 221 -2.42 -2.23 28.72
C ILE A 221 -3.74 -1.90 28.02
N SER A 222 -4.86 -2.54 28.34
CA SER A 222 -6.18 -2.20 27.77
C SER A 222 -6.93 -1.11 28.53
N CYS A 223 -6.42 -0.67 29.68
CA CYS A 223 -7.04 0.34 30.54
C CYS A 223 -7.01 1.76 29.94
N THR A 224 -8.17 2.38 29.76
CA THR A 224 -8.33 3.74 29.22
C THR A 224 -8.29 4.85 30.29
N GLU A 225 -7.49 4.68 31.35
CA GLU A 225 -7.17 5.74 32.32
C GLU A 225 -6.31 6.86 31.67
N GLU A 226 -6.42 8.09 32.20
CA GLU A 226 -5.77 9.31 31.65
C GLU A 226 -4.23 9.21 31.57
N GLU A 227 -3.60 8.51 32.52
CA GLU A 227 -2.16 8.25 32.50
C GLU A 227 -1.83 6.94 31.75
N PRO A 228 -1.08 6.97 30.63
CA PRO A 228 -0.68 5.76 29.92
C PRO A 228 0.29 4.91 30.76
N PRO A 229 0.19 3.57 30.70
CA PRO A 229 1.08 2.68 31.44
C PRO A 229 2.51 2.73 30.90
N SER A 230 3.48 2.43 31.76
CA SER A 230 4.90 2.47 31.41
C SER A 230 5.28 1.46 30.33
N SER A 231 6.16 1.89 29.42
CA SER A 231 6.86 0.99 28.49
C SER A 231 7.75 -0.02 29.21
N ALA A 232 8.04 0.15 30.51
CA ALA A 232 8.75 -0.85 31.31
C ALA A 232 8.04 -2.22 31.37
N LEU A 233 6.75 -2.31 31.04
CA LEU A 233 6.04 -3.58 30.83
C LEU A 233 6.62 -4.43 29.69
N ALA A 234 7.30 -3.81 28.71
CA ALA A 234 8.08 -4.51 27.68
C ALA A 234 9.14 -5.45 28.28
N SER A 235 9.69 -5.09 29.45
CA SER A 235 10.63 -5.96 30.17
C SER A 235 10.00 -7.24 30.71
N VAL A 236 8.66 -7.37 30.73
CA VAL A 236 7.97 -8.59 31.15
C VAL A 236 7.89 -9.62 30.01
N VAL A 237 7.53 -9.18 28.80
CA VAL A 237 7.24 -10.11 27.68
C VAL A 237 8.46 -10.84 27.13
N GLN A 238 9.67 -10.28 27.28
CA GLN A 238 10.94 -10.95 26.94
C GLN A 238 11.19 -12.26 27.72
N HIS A 239 10.51 -12.47 28.86
CA HIS A 239 10.69 -13.64 29.72
C HIS A 239 9.61 -14.72 29.52
N LEU A 240 8.68 -14.52 28.58
CA LEU A 240 7.60 -15.46 28.31
C LEU A 240 8.07 -16.58 27.35
N PRO A 241 7.72 -17.86 27.62
CA PRO A 241 7.88 -18.93 26.64
C PRO A 241 7.06 -18.64 25.37
N LEU A 242 7.65 -18.85 24.20
CA LEU A 242 6.98 -18.61 22.90
C LEU A 242 5.90 -19.66 22.63
N GLU A 243 6.01 -20.83 23.24
CA GLU A 243 5.05 -21.94 23.21
C GLU A 243 3.69 -21.56 23.82
N LEU A 244 3.64 -20.51 24.65
CA LEU A 244 2.40 -19.96 25.20
C LEU A 244 1.77 -18.88 24.30
N MET A 245 2.48 -18.38 23.30
CA MET A 245 2.08 -17.21 22.50
C MET A 245 0.76 -17.44 21.77
N ASP A 246 0.66 -18.51 20.98
CA ASP A 246 -0.54 -18.83 20.19
C ASP A 246 -1.76 -19.12 21.08
N GLY A 247 -1.54 -19.72 22.26
CA GLY A 247 -2.60 -19.97 23.24
C GLY A 247 -3.08 -18.67 23.91
N VAL A 248 -2.17 -17.78 24.27
CA VAL A 248 -2.51 -16.48 24.87
C VAL A 248 -3.19 -15.56 23.88
N VAL A 249 -2.66 -15.45 22.65
CA VAL A 249 -3.24 -14.63 21.57
C VAL A 249 -4.63 -15.13 21.19
N ARG A 250 -4.81 -16.44 20.96
CA ARG A 250 -6.11 -17.02 20.58
C ARG A 250 -7.17 -16.88 21.66
N ASN A 251 -6.78 -17.04 22.93
CA ASN A 251 -7.70 -16.76 24.04
C ASN A 251 -8.07 -15.27 24.10
N LEU A 252 -7.16 -14.37 23.74
CA LEU A 252 -7.39 -12.92 23.78
C LEU A 252 -8.21 -12.41 22.58
N SER A 253 -7.96 -12.91 21.37
CA SER A 253 -8.71 -12.52 20.16
C SER A 253 -10.16 -13.00 20.18
N ASN A 254 -10.46 -14.04 20.97
CA ASN A 254 -11.74 -14.71 21.05
C ASN A 254 -12.49 -14.43 22.37
N ASP A 255 -12.01 -13.48 23.20
CA ASP A 255 -12.67 -13.13 24.47
C ASP A 255 -13.71 -12.03 24.24
N ASP A 256 -14.99 -12.42 24.09
CA ASP A 256 -16.13 -11.53 23.89
C ASP A 256 -16.31 -10.48 25.02
N SER A 257 -15.63 -10.63 26.16
CA SER A 257 -15.64 -9.62 27.24
C SER A 257 -14.69 -8.44 26.99
N VAL A 258 -13.81 -8.52 25.99
CA VAL A 258 -12.85 -7.46 25.62
C VAL A 258 -13.41 -6.61 24.48
N THR A 259 -13.63 -5.33 24.73
CA THR A 259 -14.15 -4.41 23.71
C THR A 259 -13.10 -4.03 22.67
N ASP A 260 -13.53 -3.68 21.46
CA ASP A 260 -12.64 -3.29 20.36
C ASP A 260 -11.75 -2.08 20.71
N SER A 261 -12.25 -1.15 21.55
CA SER A 261 -11.48 -0.02 22.07
C SER A 261 -10.38 -0.46 23.06
N GLN A 262 -10.69 -1.39 23.97
CA GLN A 262 -9.71 -2.00 24.88
C GLN A 262 -8.63 -2.78 24.10
N MET A 263 -9.05 -3.50 23.07
CA MET A 263 -8.16 -4.27 22.19
C MET A 263 -7.23 -3.36 21.38
N LEU A 264 -7.78 -2.33 20.72
CA LEU A 264 -7.04 -1.28 20.02
C LEU A 264 -6.01 -0.61 20.95
N THR A 265 -6.44 -0.21 22.15
CA THR A 265 -5.57 0.42 23.16
C THR A 265 -4.41 -0.50 23.56
N ALA A 266 -4.68 -1.80 23.72
CA ALA A 266 -3.66 -2.78 24.06
C ALA A 266 -2.64 -3.00 22.93
N ILE A 267 -3.06 -3.27 21.68
CA ILE A 267 -2.12 -3.45 20.56
C ILE A 267 -1.34 -2.16 20.25
N SER A 268 -1.99 -1.00 20.36
CA SER A 268 -1.37 0.33 20.25
C SER A 268 -0.20 0.51 21.23
N ARG A 269 -0.39 0.11 22.49
CA ARG A 269 0.65 0.17 23.54
C ARG A 269 1.68 -0.95 23.44
N MET A 270 1.33 -2.13 22.90
CA MET A 270 2.31 -3.17 22.57
C MET A 270 3.24 -2.72 21.44
N ILE A 271 2.74 -2.02 20.42
CA ILE A 271 3.58 -1.45 19.35
C ILE A 271 4.52 -0.36 19.91
N ASP A 272 4.08 0.43 20.90
CA ASP A 272 4.96 1.39 21.57
C ASP A 272 6.17 0.72 22.25
N TRP A 273 6.05 -0.54 22.69
CA TRP A 273 7.15 -1.32 23.29
C TRP A 273 8.30 -1.65 22.34
N VAL A 274 8.14 -1.48 21.02
CA VAL A 274 9.27 -1.50 20.06
C VAL A 274 10.35 -0.47 20.45
N SER A 275 9.98 0.56 21.20
CA SER A 275 10.90 1.57 21.73
C SER A 275 11.76 1.11 22.92
N TRP A 276 11.60 -0.13 23.44
CA TRP A 276 12.26 -0.59 24.67
C TRP A 276 13.61 -1.28 24.38
N PRO A 277 14.77 -0.69 24.76
CA PRO A 277 16.09 -1.18 24.30
C PRO A 277 16.48 -2.59 24.78
N LEU A 278 15.96 -3.04 25.92
CA LEU A 278 16.25 -4.38 26.46
C LEU A 278 15.24 -5.44 26.00
N GLY A 279 14.40 -5.12 25.01
CA GLY A 279 13.30 -5.96 24.55
C GLY A 279 13.77 -7.12 23.66
N LYS A 280 13.34 -8.35 23.98
CA LYS A 280 13.55 -9.53 23.12
C LYS A 280 12.21 -10.15 22.75
N ASN A 281 12.06 -10.56 21.49
CA ASN A 281 10.83 -11.15 20.92
C ASN A 281 9.58 -10.25 20.98
N ILE A 282 9.70 -8.94 21.23
CA ILE A 282 8.56 -8.02 21.31
C ILE A 282 7.82 -7.97 19.97
N ASP A 283 8.60 -7.93 18.89
CA ASP A 283 8.21 -8.15 17.50
C ASP A 283 7.28 -9.36 17.33
N LYS A 284 7.67 -10.54 17.81
CA LYS A 284 6.86 -11.78 17.74
C LYS A 284 5.52 -11.63 18.46
N TRP A 285 5.50 -11.06 19.67
CA TRP A 285 4.25 -10.85 20.42
C TRP A 285 3.31 -9.84 19.75
N ILE A 286 3.84 -8.79 19.13
CA ILE A 286 3.05 -7.83 18.32
C ILE A 286 2.48 -8.53 17.09
N ILE A 287 3.35 -9.15 16.27
CA ILE A 287 2.96 -9.79 15.00
C ILE A 287 1.97 -10.94 15.25
N ALA A 288 2.15 -11.73 16.32
CA ALA A 288 1.20 -12.77 16.69
C ALA A 288 -0.17 -12.19 17.05
N LEU A 289 -0.24 -11.11 17.84
CA LEU A 289 -1.53 -10.47 18.14
C LEU A 289 -2.19 -9.86 16.89
N LEU A 290 -1.42 -9.24 15.99
CA LEU A 290 -1.95 -8.74 14.71
C LEU A 290 -2.47 -9.89 13.83
N LYS A 291 -1.75 -11.03 13.76
CA LYS A 291 -2.21 -12.26 13.07
C LYS A 291 -3.47 -12.83 13.72
N GLY A 292 -3.58 -12.82 15.05
CA GLY A 292 -4.78 -13.21 15.79
C GLY A 292 -5.99 -12.33 15.47
N LEU A 293 -5.82 -11.00 15.48
CA LEU A 293 -6.87 -10.04 15.11
C LEU A 293 -7.32 -10.19 13.64
N ALA A 294 -6.40 -10.53 12.74
CA ALA A 294 -6.73 -10.81 11.34
C ALA A 294 -7.55 -12.11 11.21
N ALA A 295 -7.20 -13.16 11.96
CA ALA A 295 -7.94 -14.41 11.98
C ALA A 295 -9.39 -14.25 12.49
N VAL A 296 -9.63 -13.36 13.46
CA VAL A 296 -11.00 -12.98 13.91
C VAL A 296 -11.62 -11.82 13.13
N LYS A 297 -11.07 -11.47 11.96
CA LYS A 297 -11.56 -10.44 11.03
C LYS A 297 -11.72 -9.02 11.64
N LYS A 298 -10.97 -8.67 12.68
CA LYS A 298 -10.98 -7.35 13.34
C LYS A 298 -10.20 -6.29 12.54
N PHE A 299 -10.51 -6.17 11.25
CA PHE A 299 -9.74 -5.35 10.30
C PHE A 299 -9.79 -3.86 10.61
N SER A 300 -10.87 -3.33 11.19
CA SER A 300 -10.96 -1.92 11.63
C SER A 300 -9.85 -1.55 12.61
N ILE A 301 -9.65 -2.38 13.66
CA ILE A 301 -8.61 -2.21 14.68
C ILE A 301 -7.21 -2.24 14.02
N LEU A 302 -7.01 -3.22 13.14
CA LEU A 302 -5.75 -3.39 12.41
C LEU A 302 -5.42 -2.20 11.51
N ILE A 303 -6.42 -1.62 10.85
CA ILE A 303 -6.27 -0.45 9.98
C ILE A 303 -5.93 0.79 10.81
N GLU A 304 -6.74 1.09 11.82
CA GLU A 304 -6.57 2.27 12.67
C GLU A 304 -5.20 2.28 13.35
N VAL A 305 -4.80 1.15 13.95
CA VAL A 305 -3.50 1.05 14.63
C VAL A 305 -2.32 1.02 13.65
N SER A 306 -2.52 0.59 12.40
CA SER A 306 -1.48 0.69 11.38
C SER A 306 -1.21 2.15 11.03
N LEU A 307 -2.25 2.89 10.64
CA LEU A 307 -2.14 4.31 10.30
C LEU A 307 -1.62 5.14 11.50
N ALA A 308 -2.10 4.88 12.71
CA ALA A 308 -1.73 5.64 13.91
C ALA A 308 -0.33 5.31 14.49
N LYS A 309 0.38 4.28 14.00
CA LYS A 309 1.68 3.86 14.57
C LYS A 309 2.81 3.68 13.55
N ILE A 310 2.54 3.57 12.25
CA ILE A 310 3.55 3.13 11.30
C ILE A 310 4.78 4.06 11.22
N GLU A 311 4.58 5.38 11.21
CA GLU A 311 5.68 6.37 11.29
C GLU A 311 6.50 6.20 12.59
N LYS A 312 5.83 5.92 13.72
CA LYS A 312 6.52 5.71 15.00
C LYS A 312 7.38 4.44 14.97
N VAL A 313 6.91 3.35 14.37
CA VAL A 313 7.71 2.14 14.16
C VAL A 313 8.87 2.42 13.21
N PHE A 314 8.61 3.10 12.09
CA PHE A 314 9.63 3.50 11.13
C PHE A 314 10.76 4.34 11.77
N SER A 315 10.42 5.29 12.65
CA SER A 315 11.40 6.09 13.39
C SER A 315 12.40 5.26 14.23
N LYS A 316 12.07 4.00 14.56
CA LYS A 316 12.94 3.11 15.36
C LYS A 316 13.96 2.35 14.51
N LEU A 317 13.91 2.46 13.19
CA LEU A 317 14.98 1.98 12.31
C LEU A 317 16.30 2.74 12.54
N LEU A 318 16.28 4.01 12.96
CA LEU A 318 17.51 4.76 13.27
C LEU A 318 18.28 4.21 14.50
N TYR A 319 17.67 3.39 15.35
CA TYR A 319 18.24 2.98 16.64
C TYR A 319 18.72 1.52 16.59
N PRO A 320 20.04 1.22 16.46
CA PRO A 320 20.55 -0.12 16.13
C PRO A 320 20.05 -1.24 17.04
N ILE A 321 19.85 -0.95 18.33
CA ILE A 321 19.43 -1.93 19.36
C ILE A 321 18.01 -2.47 19.10
N VAL A 322 17.09 -1.62 18.62
CA VAL A 322 15.67 -1.99 18.37
C VAL A 322 15.33 -2.14 16.88
N ARG A 323 16.24 -1.71 15.99
CA ARG A 323 16.13 -1.74 14.53
C ARG A 323 15.55 -3.05 13.98
N GLY A 324 16.07 -4.21 14.40
CA GLY A 324 15.60 -5.51 13.93
C GLY A 324 14.13 -5.81 14.30
N SER A 325 13.73 -5.54 15.54
CA SER A 325 12.32 -5.72 15.97
C SER A 325 11.40 -4.71 15.30
N ALA A 326 11.85 -3.45 15.13
CA ALA A 326 11.10 -2.41 14.44
C ALA A 326 10.87 -2.75 12.97
N LEU A 327 11.91 -3.20 12.27
CA LEU A 327 11.87 -3.63 10.87
C LEU A 327 10.96 -4.84 10.66
N SER A 328 10.99 -5.83 11.57
CA SER A 328 10.10 -6.99 11.52
C SER A 328 8.63 -6.60 11.65
N VAL A 329 8.29 -5.71 12.60
CA VAL A 329 6.92 -5.20 12.78
C VAL A 329 6.50 -4.34 11.58
N LEU A 330 7.36 -3.44 11.08
CA LEU A 330 7.11 -2.62 9.90
C LEU A 330 6.86 -3.46 8.64
N LYS A 331 7.71 -4.45 8.38
CA LYS A 331 7.58 -5.35 7.22
C LYS A 331 6.27 -6.12 7.27
N TYR A 332 5.89 -6.63 8.44
CA TYR A 332 4.58 -7.26 8.61
C TYR A 332 3.43 -6.27 8.34
N MET A 333 3.43 -5.10 8.98
CA MET A 333 2.37 -4.08 8.81
C MET A 333 2.19 -3.66 7.34
N LEU A 334 3.28 -3.41 6.60
CA LEU A 334 3.21 -3.02 5.19
C LEU A 334 2.80 -4.18 4.25
N LEU A 335 3.36 -5.38 4.43
CA LEU A 335 2.98 -6.53 3.60
C LEU A 335 1.54 -7.02 3.88
N THR A 336 0.95 -6.69 5.03
CA THR A 336 -0.45 -7.00 5.32
C THR A 336 -1.42 -5.89 4.88
N PHE A 337 -1.02 -4.63 5.00
CA PHE A 337 -1.83 -3.45 4.64
C PHE A 337 -1.82 -3.21 3.12
N GLN A 338 -2.32 -4.18 2.35
CA GLN A 338 -2.30 -4.10 0.87
C GLN A 338 -3.54 -3.44 0.24
N HIS A 339 -4.51 -3.02 1.04
CA HIS A 339 -5.81 -2.55 0.57
C HIS A 339 -5.86 -1.03 0.33
N SER A 340 -4.87 -0.28 0.84
CA SER A 340 -4.59 1.12 0.48
C SER A 340 -3.09 1.40 0.58
N HIS A 341 -2.62 2.30 -0.27
CA HIS A 341 -1.25 2.85 -0.22
C HIS A 341 -1.00 3.73 1.02
N GLU A 342 -2.02 4.12 1.78
CA GLU A 342 -1.97 5.20 2.79
C GLU A 342 -0.93 4.98 3.88
N ALA A 343 -0.84 3.77 4.44
CA ALA A 343 0.19 3.44 5.44
C ALA A 343 1.62 3.56 4.89
N PHE A 344 1.82 3.26 3.61
CA PHE A 344 3.10 3.49 2.92
C PHE A 344 3.31 4.96 2.56
N HIS A 345 2.24 5.67 2.16
CA HIS A 345 2.28 7.09 1.78
C HIS A 345 2.66 8.00 2.95
N LEU A 346 2.31 7.64 4.20
CA LEU A 346 2.80 8.29 5.42
C LEU A 346 4.33 8.20 5.60
N LEU A 347 5.00 7.21 5.01
CA LEU A 347 6.44 7.01 5.17
C LEU A 347 7.29 7.72 4.12
N LEU A 348 6.69 8.14 2.99
CA LEU A 348 7.41 8.70 1.84
C LEU A 348 8.33 9.89 2.21
N PRO A 349 7.92 10.88 3.03
CA PRO A 349 8.79 11.99 3.41
C PRO A 349 9.98 11.55 4.27
N HIS A 350 9.85 10.44 4.99
CA HIS A 350 10.82 9.95 5.98
C HIS A 350 11.84 8.97 5.38
N ILE A 351 11.55 8.34 4.23
CA ILE A 351 12.44 7.34 3.62
C ILE A 351 13.78 7.94 3.14
N PRO A 352 13.84 9.04 2.37
CA PRO A 352 15.12 9.60 1.93
C PRO A 352 16.06 10.01 3.08
N PRO A 353 15.64 10.74 4.14
CA PRO A 353 16.53 11.06 5.25
C PRO A 353 16.90 9.84 6.11
N MET A 354 16.02 8.82 6.22
CA MET A 354 16.35 7.53 6.86
C MET A 354 17.48 6.82 6.12
N VAL A 355 17.34 6.67 4.79
CA VAL A 355 18.34 6.01 3.95
C VAL A 355 19.67 6.78 3.96
N ALA A 356 19.64 8.11 3.81
CA ALA A 356 20.83 8.96 3.88
C ALA A 356 21.51 9.00 5.27
N SER A 357 20.80 8.61 6.34
CA SER A 357 21.37 8.43 7.68
C SER A 357 22.01 7.06 7.84
N LEU A 358 21.32 6.00 7.42
CA LEU A 358 21.82 4.62 7.49
C LEU A 358 23.02 4.37 6.55
N LEU A 359 23.10 5.06 5.40
CA LEU A 359 24.25 5.02 4.49
C LEU A 359 25.52 5.70 5.05
N LYS A 360 25.37 6.56 6.07
CA LYS A 360 26.51 7.16 6.82
C LYS A 360 26.92 6.31 8.03
N GLU A 361 26.10 5.33 8.40
CA GLU A 361 26.36 4.45 9.51
C GLU A 361 27.07 3.19 8.99
N ASP A 362 28.41 3.20 8.98
CA ASP A 362 29.28 2.07 8.61
C ASP A 362 29.11 0.88 9.57
N SER A 363 27.96 0.21 9.49
CA SER A 363 27.58 -0.90 10.36
C SER A 363 26.81 -1.97 9.57
N ASN A 364 27.14 -3.24 9.83
CA ASN A 364 26.45 -4.39 9.23
C ASN A 364 24.93 -4.37 9.52
N SER A 365 24.53 -3.74 10.62
CA SER A 365 23.12 -3.58 11.00
C SER A 365 22.42 -2.43 10.28
N GLY A 366 23.17 -1.44 9.77
CA GLY A 366 22.69 -0.41 8.85
C GLY A 366 22.48 -1.01 7.46
N ALA A 367 23.52 -1.64 6.90
CA ALA A 367 23.48 -2.30 5.60
C ALA A 367 22.33 -3.31 5.46
N SER A 368 22.21 -4.27 6.38
CA SER A 368 21.13 -5.27 6.32
C SER A 368 19.72 -4.68 6.55
N CYS A 369 19.62 -3.50 7.16
CA CYS A 369 18.36 -2.76 7.27
C CYS A 369 18.03 -1.99 5.98
N LEU A 370 19.04 -1.45 5.29
CA LEU A 370 18.89 -0.82 3.98
C LEU A 370 18.44 -1.81 2.90
N GLU A 371 19.05 -2.99 2.84
CA GLU A 371 18.66 -4.08 1.92
C GLU A 371 17.18 -4.47 2.09
N GLN A 372 16.76 -4.71 3.33
CA GLN A 372 15.39 -5.09 3.66
C GLN A 372 14.39 -3.94 3.51
N LEU A 373 14.81 -2.69 3.74
CA LEU A 373 13.98 -1.51 3.49
C LEU A 373 13.80 -1.30 1.98
N ALA A 374 14.85 -1.48 1.16
CA ALA A 374 14.76 -1.43 -0.29
C ALA A 374 13.84 -2.55 -0.83
N GLU A 375 14.00 -3.81 -0.38
CA GLU A 375 13.10 -4.92 -0.72
C GLU A 375 11.63 -4.54 -0.44
N LEU A 376 11.37 -3.97 0.73
CA LEU A 376 10.03 -3.56 1.16
C LEU A 376 9.47 -2.35 0.39
N VAL A 377 10.28 -1.34 0.09
CA VAL A 377 9.89 -0.17 -0.72
C VAL A 377 9.58 -0.60 -2.15
N HIS A 378 10.40 -1.45 -2.77
CA HIS A 378 10.12 -2.02 -4.08
C HIS A 378 8.82 -2.84 -4.09
N CYS A 379 8.56 -3.65 -3.06
CA CYS A 379 7.28 -4.34 -2.90
C CYS A 379 6.09 -3.38 -2.81
N MET A 380 6.19 -2.28 -2.07
CA MET A 380 5.10 -1.30 -1.93
C MET A 380 4.88 -0.48 -3.21
N VAL A 381 5.94 -0.02 -3.87
CA VAL A 381 5.86 0.69 -5.15
C VAL A 381 5.25 -0.19 -6.24
N PHE A 382 5.66 -1.47 -6.31
CA PHE A 382 5.06 -2.46 -7.22
C PHE A 382 3.59 -2.75 -6.88
N ARG A 383 3.23 -2.79 -5.59
CA ARG A 383 1.85 -3.04 -5.15
C ARG A 383 0.91 -1.86 -5.38
N PHE A 384 1.44 -0.63 -5.38
CA PHE A 384 0.67 0.61 -5.49
C PHE A 384 1.18 1.52 -6.64
N PRO A 385 1.08 1.09 -7.91
CA PRO A 385 1.52 1.86 -9.06
C PRO A 385 0.66 3.12 -9.30
N GLY A 386 1.13 4.01 -10.18
CA GLY A 386 0.39 5.21 -10.57
C GLY A 386 0.57 6.43 -9.65
N PHE A 387 1.74 6.54 -9.00
CA PHE A 387 2.17 7.74 -8.27
C PHE A 387 3.62 8.17 -8.63
N PRO A 388 3.93 8.50 -9.91
CA PRO A 388 5.27 8.86 -10.36
C PRO A 388 5.97 9.90 -9.48
N ASP A 389 5.35 11.08 -9.38
CA ASP A 389 5.90 12.29 -8.78
C ASP A 389 6.12 12.16 -7.25
N LEU A 390 5.50 11.16 -6.60
CA LEU A 390 5.66 10.85 -5.17
C LEU A 390 6.73 9.79 -4.89
N TYR A 391 7.08 8.96 -5.88
CA TYR A 391 8.04 7.87 -5.71
C TYR A 391 9.43 8.22 -6.25
N GLU A 392 9.55 9.12 -7.24
CA GLU A 392 10.82 9.56 -7.82
C GLU A 392 11.89 9.92 -6.76
N PRO A 393 11.65 10.76 -5.73
CA PRO A 393 12.65 11.11 -4.73
C PRO A 393 13.13 9.94 -3.85
N ILE A 394 12.36 8.85 -3.80
CA ILE A 394 12.63 7.66 -2.99
C ILE A 394 13.36 6.61 -3.82
N MET A 395 12.94 6.42 -5.07
CA MET A 395 13.62 5.57 -6.03
C MET A 395 15.06 6.06 -6.27
N GLU A 396 15.25 7.38 -6.40
CA GLU A 396 16.57 8.01 -6.47
C GLU A 396 17.40 7.81 -5.18
N ALA A 397 16.76 7.79 -4.00
CA ALA A 397 17.44 7.55 -2.73
C ALA A 397 17.86 6.08 -2.51
N ILE A 398 17.21 5.11 -3.17
CA ILE A 398 17.54 3.66 -3.05
C ILE A 398 18.18 3.05 -4.30
N LYS A 399 18.46 3.84 -5.35
CA LYS A 399 18.92 3.37 -6.66
C LYS A 399 20.17 2.48 -6.65
N ASP A 400 21.07 2.71 -5.67
CA ASP A 400 22.34 2.01 -5.51
C ASP A 400 22.21 0.75 -4.62
N LEU A 401 20.99 0.41 -4.16
CA LEU A 401 20.68 -0.77 -3.36
C LEU A 401 20.12 -1.91 -4.21
N HIS A 402 20.06 -3.12 -3.64
CA HIS A 402 19.58 -4.31 -4.35
C HIS A 402 18.07 -4.23 -4.71
N VAL A 403 17.78 -4.23 -6.02
CA VAL A 403 16.42 -4.33 -6.55
C VAL A 403 15.97 -5.81 -6.59
N PRO A 404 14.94 -6.22 -5.84
CA PRO A 404 14.45 -7.60 -5.88
C PRO A 404 13.74 -7.92 -7.21
N ASN A 405 13.85 -9.16 -7.67
CA ASN A 405 13.18 -9.59 -8.90
C ASN A 405 11.65 -9.67 -8.74
N GLU A 406 10.92 -9.69 -9.86
CA GLU A 406 9.46 -9.57 -9.85
C GLU A 406 8.77 -10.75 -9.12
N ASP A 407 9.33 -11.95 -9.21
CA ASP A 407 8.74 -13.14 -8.60
C ASP A 407 9.00 -13.19 -7.09
N ARG A 408 10.12 -12.64 -6.61
CA ARG A 408 10.35 -12.36 -5.19
C ARG A 408 9.36 -11.32 -4.66
N ILE A 409 9.09 -10.26 -5.41
CA ILE A 409 8.07 -9.26 -5.04
C ILE A 409 6.68 -9.91 -4.95
N LYS A 410 6.28 -10.70 -5.95
CA LYS A 410 5.02 -11.46 -5.94
C LYS A 410 4.93 -12.44 -4.76
N GLN A 411 6.02 -13.15 -4.46
CA GLN A 411 6.09 -14.08 -3.31
C GLN A 411 5.83 -13.35 -1.99
N LEU A 412 6.51 -12.23 -1.75
CA LEU A 412 6.36 -11.45 -0.51
C LEU A 412 4.97 -10.84 -0.37
N LEU A 413 4.40 -10.32 -1.46
CA LEU A 413 3.03 -9.80 -1.47
C LEU A 413 1.98 -10.92 -1.34
N GLY A 414 2.29 -12.15 -1.75
CA GLY A 414 1.40 -13.31 -1.60
C GLY A 414 1.40 -13.93 -0.19
N GLN A 415 2.48 -13.81 0.57
CA GLN A 415 2.68 -14.57 1.82
C GLN A 415 1.97 -13.98 3.06
N ASP A 416 1.86 -12.65 3.19
CA ASP A 416 1.37 -12.00 4.43
C ASP A 416 0.09 -11.15 4.24
N ALA A 417 -0.53 -11.11 3.06
CA ALA A 417 -1.76 -10.35 2.85
C ALA A 417 -2.92 -10.80 3.76
N TRP A 418 -3.57 -9.87 4.48
CA TRP A 418 -4.88 -10.16 5.09
C TRP A 418 -5.86 -10.59 3.99
N THR A 419 -6.58 -11.69 4.21
CA THR A 419 -7.11 -12.51 3.11
C THR A 419 -8.08 -11.79 2.18
N SER A 420 -8.03 -12.16 0.89
CA SER A 420 -8.69 -11.47 -0.23
C SER A 420 -10.23 -11.56 -0.22
N GLN A 421 -10.89 -10.87 0.71
CA GLN A 421 -12.30 -10.49 0.59
C GLN A 421 -12.42 -9.10 -0.06
N LYS A 422 -12.08 -9.02 -1.35
CA LYS A 422 -12.02 -7.81 -2.21
C LYS A 422 -13.33 -6.99 -2.35
N SER A 423 -14.39 -7.32 -1.62
CA SER A 423 -15.74 -6.77 -1.78
C SER A 423 -16.17 -5.83 -0.62
N GLU A 424 -15.92 -6.22 0.63
CA GLU A 424 -16.54 -5.56 1.80
C GLU A 424 -15.83 -4.25 2.22
N LEU A 425 -14.51 -4.16 2.04
CA LEU A 425 -13.72 -2.97 2.42
C LEU A 425 -13.99 -1.74 1.52
N ALA A 426 -14.48 -1.94 0.29
CA ALA A 426 -14.73 -0.86 -0.66
C ALA A 426 -15.77 0.15 -0.15
N GLY A 427 -16.73 -0.28 0.69
CA GLY A 427 -17.77 0.57 1.27
C GLY A 427 -17.29 1.54 2.37
N PHE A 428 -16.06 1.38 2.87
CA PHE A 428 -15.49 2.27 3.90
C PHE A 428 -14.60 3.38 3.32
N TYR A 429 -13.96 3.13 2.17
CA TYR A 429 -12.97 4.04 1.59
C TYR A 429 -13.43 5.47 1.25
N PRO A 430 -14.65 5.71 0.74
CA PRO A 430 -15.08 7.07 0.35
C PRO A 430 -15.18 8.09 1.49
N ARG A 431 -15.09 7.65 2.76
CA ARG A 431 -15.35 8.50 3.94
C ARG A 431 -14.13 9.27 4.45
N LEU A 432 -12.93 8.68 4.39
CA LEU A 432 -11.71 9.30 4.94
C LEU A 432 -10.99 10.27 3.98
N MET A 433 -11.33 10.28 2.69
CA MET A 433 -10.59 11.08 1.70
C MET A 433 -11.11 12.52 1.58
N ALA A 434 -10.21 13.49 1.72
CA ALA A 434 -10.47 14.88 1.34
C ALA A 434 -10.63 15.02 -0.18
N LYS A 435 -11.44 15.99 -0.61
CA LYS A 435 -11.58 16.36 -2.03
C LYS A 435 -10.27 16.98 -2.53
N SER A 436 -9.88 16.66 -3.77
CA SER A 436 -8.62 17.11 -4.36
C SER A 436 -8.57 18.63 -4.53
N ASP A 437 -7.42 19.23 -4.22
CA ASP A 437 -7.12 20.66 -4.44
C ASP A 437 -7.17 21.06 -5.92
N THR A 438 -7.18 20.08 -6.84
CA THR A 438 -7.45 20.30 -8.28
C THR A 438 -8.88 20.78 -8.56
N GLY A 439 -9.81 20.62 -7.60
CA GLY A 439 -11.24 20.83 -7.78
C GLY A 439 -11.97 19.75 -8.60
N LYS A 440 -11.23 18.91 -9.36
CA LYS A 440 -11.75 17.82 -10.19
C LYS A 440 -12.10 16.59 -9.34
N ILE A 441 -13.05 15.78 -9.81
CA ILE A 441 -13.66 14.66 -9.05
C ILE A 441 -13.18 13.31 -9.61
N GLY A 442 -12.84 12.38 -8.71
CA GLY A 442 -12.45 11.01 -9.08
C GLY A 442 -13.63 10.09 -9.41
N LEU A 443 -13.34 8.92 -9.97
CA LEU A 443 -14.30 7.83 -10.20
C LEU A 443 -13.92 6.59 -9.39
N ILE A 444 -14.85 6.04 -8.63
CA ILE A 444 -14.61 4.83 -7.83
C ILE A 444 -14.39 3.63 -8.77
N ASN A 445 -13.35 2.85 -8.51
CA ASN A 445 -13.12 1.57 -9.19
C ASN A 445 -14.02 0.50 -8.56
N LEU A 446 -14.93 -0.07 -9.34
CA LEU A 446 -15.95 -1.02 -8.87
C LEU A 446 -15.50 -2.49 -9.04
N GLY A 447 -14.19 -2.71 -9.13
CA GLY A 447 -13.57 -4.01 -9.41
C GLY A 447 -13.13 -4.12 -10.86
N ASN A 448 -11.85 -3.82 -11.12
CA ASN A 448 -11.23 -3.83 -12.45
C ASN A 448 -11.84 -2.83 -13.46
N THR A 449 -12.53 -1.77 -13.02
CA THR A 449 -13.23 -0.82 -13.91
C THR A 449 -12.41 0.39 -14.34
N CYS A 450 -11.09 0.40 -14.09
CA CYS A 450 -10.19 1.52 -14.44
C CYS A 450 -10.15 1.82 -15.95
N TYR A 451 -10.39 0.82 -16.81
CA TYR A 451 -10.53 0.99 -18.26
C TYR A 451 -11.74 1.89 -18.62
N VAL A 452 -12.83 1.80 -17.85
CA VAL A 452 -14.01 2.67 -18.00
C VAL A 452 -13.72 4.05 -17.41
N ASN A 453 -13.17 4.10 -16.20
CA ASN A 453 -12.92 5.35 -15.49
C ASN A 453 -11.99 6.28 -16.29
N SER A 454 -10.92 5.74 -16.88
CA SER A 454 -9.97 6.50 -17.70
C SER A 454 -10.60 7.08 -18.98
N ILE A 455 -11.48 6.33 -19.62
CA ILE A 455 -12.22 6.76 -20.82
C ILE A 455 -13.27 7.82 -20.47
N LEU A 456 -14.00 7.66 -19.36
CA LEU A 456 -14.99 8.64 -18.92
C LEU A 456 -14.33 9.98 -18.55
N GLN A 457 -13.17 9.97 -17.88
CA GLN A 457 -12.42 11.20 -17.61
C GLN A 457 -11.84 11.82 -18.90
N ALA A 458 -11.35 11.02 -19.85
CA ALA A 458 -10.91 11.52 -21.16
C ALA A 458 -12.04 12.21 -21.94
N LEU A 459 -13.25 11.62 -21.95
CA LEU A 459 -14.44 12.19 -22.58
C LEU A 459 -15.00 13.40 -21.82
N PHE A 460 -14.93 13.41 -20.49
CA PHE A 460 -15.33 14.55 -19.66
C PHE A 460 -14.42 15.77 -19.89
N MET A 461 -13.11 15.57 -20.03
CA MET A 461 -12.16 16.65 -20.31
C MET A 461 -12.18 17.12 -21.78
N ALA A 462 -12.84 16.40 -22.69
CA ALA A 462 -13.15 16.87 -24.05
C ALA A 462 -14.31 17.90 -24.02
N SER A 463 -13.97 19.15 -23.70
CA SER A 463 -14.92 20.22 -23.34
C SER A 463 -16.12 20.40 -24.28
N ASP A 464 -15.93 20.36 -25.61
CA ASP A 464 -17.05 20.48 -26.56
C ASP A 464 -18.04 19.31 -26.41
N PHE A 465 -17.55 18.08 -26.20
CA PHE A 465 -18.38 16.90 -25.98
C PHE A 465 -19.06 16.96 -24.60
N ARG A 466 -18.34 17.39 -23.55
CA ARG A 466 -18.93 17.65 -22.22
C ARG A 466 -20.09 18.66 -22.32
N HIS A 467 -19.90 19.76 -23.04
CA HIS A 467 -20.97 20.75 -23.23
C HIS A 467 -22.14 20.21 -24.09
N CYS A 468 -21.90 19.36 -25.08
CA CYS A 468 -22.99 18.67 -25.80
C CYS A 468 -23.81 17.76 -24.86
N VAL A 469 -23.13 16.94 -24.04
CA VAL A 469 -23.76 16.04 -23.06
C VAL A 469 -24.55 16.83 -22.01
N LEU A 470 -23.95 17.86 -21.40
CA LEU A 470 -24.61 18.66 -20.36
C LEU A 470 -25.81 19.46 -20.88
N ARG A 471 -25.82 19.86 -22.16
CA ARG A 471 -26.91 20.59 -22.82
C ARG A 471 -28.04 19.70 -23.38
N LEU A 472 -27.98 18.37 -23.21
CA LEU A 472 -29.05 17.45 -23.62
C LEU A 472 -30.39 17.83 -22.95
N THR A 473 -31.48 17.92 -23.72
CA THR A 473 -32.80 18.33 -23.22
C THR A 473 -33.53 17.22 -22.47
N GLU A 474 -34.38 17.56 -21.48
CA GLU A 474 -35.15 16.56 -20.70
C GLU A 474 -35.99 15.63 -21.59
N ASN A 475 -36.70 16.20 -22.58
CA ASN A 475 -37.50 15.45 -23.55
C ASN A 475 -36.65 14.94 -24.72
N ASN A 476 -35.69 14.07 -24.44
CA ASN A 476 -34.84 13.41 -25.44
C ASN A 476 -35.15 11.89 -25.58
N SER A 477 -34.66 11.28 -26.65
CA SER A 477 -34.79 9.84 -26.95
C SER A 477 -33.46 9.07 -26.86
N GLN A 478 -32.51 9.60 -26.08
CA GLN A 478 -31.13 9.14 -25.91
C GLN A 478 -30.90 8.69 -24.44
N PRO A 479 -31.36 7.49 -24.06
CA PRO A 479 -31.31 7.04 -22.66
C PRO A 479 -29.88 6.88 -22.13
N LEU A 480 -28.91 6.48 -22.96
CA LEU A 480 -27.52 6.36 -22.52
C LEU A 480 -26.86 7.72 -22.38
N MET A 481 -27.06 8.64 -23.32
CA MET A 481 -26.60 10.03 -23.24
C MET A 481 -27.18 10.73 -22.00
N THR A 482 -28.44 10.45 -21.65
CA THR A 482 -29.05 10.95 -20.41
C THR A 482 -28.36 10.41 -19.16
N LYS A 483 -28.00 9.12 -19.13
CA LYS A 483 -27.20 8.56 -18.01
C LYS A 483 -25.78 9.15 -17.95
N LEU A 484 -25.18 9.49 -19.09
CA LEU A 484 -23.88 10.17 -19.17
C LEU A 484 -23.98 11.62 -18.66
N GLN A 485 -25.06 12.34 -19.00
CA GLN A 485 -25.36 13.68 -18.48
C GLN A 485 -25.46 13.70 -16.96
N TRP A 486 -26.13 12.71 -16.36
CA TRP A 486 -26.16 12.54 -14.91
C TRP A 486 -24.75 12.37 -14.33
N LEU A 487 -23.91 11.49 -14.90
CA LEU A 487 -22.55 11.28 -14.40
C LEU A 487 -21.68 12.54 -14.55
N PHE A 488 -21.72 13.21 -15.70
CA PHE A 488 -20.94 14.42 -15.96
C PHE A 488 -21.37 15.59 -15.07
N ALA A 489 -22.67 15.74 -14.78
CA ALA A 489 -23.14 16.77 -13.85
C ALA A 489 -22.62 16.55 -12.41
N PHE A 490 -22.50 15.30 -11.97
CA PHE A 490 -21.88 14.98 -10.68
C PHE A 490 -20.34 15.18 -10.70
N LEU A 491 -19.66 14.91 -11.82
CA LEU A 491 -18.22 15.23 -11.97
C LEU A 491 -17.93 16.74 -11.96
N GLU A 492 -18.86 17.58 -12.42
CA GLU A 492 -18.70 19.05 -12.42
C GLU A 492 -19.05 19.68 -11.05
N HIS A 493 -19.97 19.08 -10.27
CA HIS A 493 -20.60 19.77 -9.11
C HIS A 493 -20.70 18.98 -7.79
N SER A 494 -20.24 17.72 -7.72
CA SER A 494 -20.18 17.00 -6.43
C SER A 494 -19.10 17.59 -5.51
N GLN A 495 -19.35 17.54 -4.21
CA GLN A 495 -18.36 17.86 -3.17
C GLN A 495 -17.66 16.63 -2.61
N ARG A 496 -18.06 15.41 -2.99
CA ARG A 496 -17.29 14.19 -2.68
C ARG A 496 -15.91 14.21 -3.35
N PRO A 497 -14.89 13.52 -2.80
CA PRO A 497 -13.60 13.35 -3.48
C PRO A 497 -13.73 12.55 -4.78
N ALA A 498 -14.61 11.54 -4.79
CA ALA A 498 -14.91 10.67 -5.92
C ALA A 498 -16.37 10.21 -5.88
N ILE A 499 -16.88 9.79 -7.04
CA ILE A 499 -18.27 9.30 -7.21
C ILE A 499 -18.29 7.90 -7.84
N SER A 500 -19.39 7.16 -7.63
CA SER A 500 -19.57 5.84 -8.26
C SER A 500 -20.13 5.98 -9.69
N PRO A 501 -19.45 5.43 -10.72
CA PRO A 501 -19.97 5.38 -12.09
C PRO A 501 -20.99 4.25 -12.32
N GLU A 502 -21.35 3.46 -11.31
CA GLU A 502 -22.16 2.22 -11.39
C GLU A 502 -23.43 2.35 -12.25
N ASN A 503 -24.21 3.42 -12.04
CA ASN A 503 -25.43 3.70 -12.79
C ASN A 503 -25.20 3.92 -14.30
N PHE A 504 -24.01 4.40 -14.67
CA PHE A 504 -23.62 4.53 -16.07
C PHE A 504 -22.99 3.24 -16.59
N LEU A 505 -22.08 2.62 -15.82
CA LEU A 505 -21.42 1.36 -16.13
C LEU A 505 -22.42 0.24 -16.47
N SER A 506 -23.51 0.14 -15.71
CA SER A 506 -24.59 -0.82 -15.96
C SER A 506 -25.35 -0.53 -17.26
N ALA A 507 -25.57 0.76 -17.61
CA ALA A 507 -26.25 1.16 -18.84
C ALA A 507 -25.36 1.08 -20.09
N SER A 508 -24.04 1.28 -19.94
CA SER A 508 -23.01 1.21 -20.97
C SER A 508 -22.31 -0.15 -21.06
N TRP A 509 -22.81 -1.19 -20.38
CA TRP A 509 -22.13 -2.48 -20.31
C TRP A 509 -21.96 -3.11 -21.70
N THR A 510 -20.74 -3.54 -22.00
CA THR A 510 -20.38 -4.21 -23.25
C THR A 510 -20.82 -5.69 -23.17
N PRO A 511 -21.73 -6.18 -24.04
CA PRO A 511 -22.41 -7.47 -23.82
C PRO A 511 -21.53 -8.71 -23.75
N TRP A 512 -20.31 -8.64 -24.31
CA TRP A 512 -19.32 -9.73 -24.30
C TRP A 512 -18.23 -9.55 -23.23
N PHE A 513 -18.29 -8.49 -22.41
CA PHE A 513 -17.39 -8.32 -21.27
C PHE A 513 -17.94 -9.01 -20.03
N SER A 514 -17.12 -9.86 -19.40
CA SER A 514 -17.42 -10.50 -18.12
C SER A 514 -17.31 -9.50 -16.97
N PRO A 515 -18.30 -9.42 -16.06
CA PRO A 515 -18.20 -8.57 -14.87
C PRO A 515 -16.99 -8.91 -14.00
N GLY A 516 -16.27 -7.88 -13.54
CA GLY A 516 -15.10 -8.02 -12.66
C GLY A 516 -13.80 -8.47 -13.34
N THR A 517 -13.76 -8.78 -14.65
CA THR A 517 -12.50 -9.02 -15.36
C THR A 517 -11.91 -7.72 -15.90
N GLN A 518 -10.61 -7.71 -16.19
CA GLN A 518 -9.95 -6.60 -16.90
C GLN A 518 -10.31 -6.65 -18.39
N GLN A 519 -10.34 -5.47 -19.05
CA GLN A 519 -10.83 -5.30 -20.42
C GLN A 519 -10.05 -4.19 -21.17
N ASP A 520 -10.16 -4.14 -22.49
CA ASP A 520 -9.50 -3.15 -23.34
C ASP A 520 -10.26 -1.80 -23.34
N CYS A 521 -9.57 -0.70 -23.02
CA CYS A 521 -10.23 0.61 -22.92
C CYS A 521 -10.59 1.21 -24.29
N SER A 522 -9.89 0.85 -25.37
CA SER A 522 -10.23 1.29 -26.72
C SER A 522 -11.45 0.54 -27.26
N GLU A 523 -11.59 -0.74 -26.91
CA GLU A 523 -12.80 -1.51 -27.24
C GLU A 523 -14.05 -0.97 -26.53
N TYR A 524 -13.94 -0.68 -25.22
CA TYR A 524 -15.02 -0.01 -24.48
C TYR A 524 -15.39 1.35 -25.09
N LEU A 525 -14.39 2.17 -25.43
CA LEU A 525 -14.60 3.47 -26.07
C LEU A 525 -15.34 3.35 -27.41
N LYS A 526 -14.96 2.39 -28.26
CA LYS A 526 -15.61 2.15 -29.55
C LYS A 526 -17.06 1.72 -29.38
N TYR A 527 -17.33 0.77 -28.48
CA TYR A 527 -18.69 0.34 -28.13
C TYR A 527 -19.54 1.49 -27.58
N LEU A 528 -18.97 2.32 -26.70
CA LEU A 528 -19.66 3.47 -26.11
C LEU A 528 -20.02 4.53 -27.17
N LEU A 529 -19.09 4.90 -28.06
CA LEU A 529 -19.36 5.87 -29.12
C LEU A 529 -20.37 5.34 -30.15
N ASP A 530 -20.31 4.07 -30.51
CA ASP A 530 -21.30 3.42 -31.39
C ASP A 530 -22.71 3.42 -30.76
N ARG A 531 -22.82 3.01 -29.49
CA ARG A 531 -24.08 3.04 -28.72
C ARG A 531 -24.70 4.44 -28.66
N LEU A 532 -23.89 5.48 -28.41
CA LEU A 532 -24.35 6.87 -28.37
C LEU A 532 -24.72 7.41 -29.76
N HIS A 533 -24.03 6.97 -30.82
CA HIS A 533 -24.36 7.32 -32.19
C HIS A 533 -25.69 6.70 -32.63
N GLU A 534 -25.85 5.39 -32.49
CA GLU A 534 -27.04 4.67 -32.97
C GLU A 534 -28.31 5.01 -32.19
N GLU A 535 -28.26 5.38 -30.90
CA GLU A 535 -29.46 5.85 -30.18
C GLU A 535 -29.95 7.22 -30.67
N GLU A 536 -29.06 8.20 -30.86
CA GLU A 536 -29.42 9.52 -31.40
C GLU A 536 -29.92 9.42 -32.85
N LYS A 537 -29.24 8.63 -33.68
CA LYS A 537 -29.59 8.34 -35.08
C LYS A 537 -30.95 7.65 -35.19
N THR A 538 -31.20 6.61 -34.38
CA THR A 538 -32.45 5.85 -34.38
C THR A 538 -33.61 6.69 -33.86
N GLY A 539 -33.43 7.39 -32.73
CA GLY A 539 -34.43 8.30 -32.18
C GLY A 539 -34.85 9.38 -33.18
N THR A 540 -33.87 10.04 -33.81
CA THR A 540 -34.11 11.08 -34.83
C THR A 540 -34.83 10.51 -36.05
N ARG A 541 -34.42 9.34 -36.55
CA ARG A 541 -35.04 8.65 -37.70
C ARG A 541 -36.50 8.23 -37.42
N ILE A 542 -36.81 7.81 -36.20
CA ILE A 542 -38.19 7.50 -35.77
C ILE A 542 -39.03 8.78 -35.75
N CYS A 543 -38.53 9.86 -35.12
CA CYS A 543 -39.24 11.14 -35.07
C CYS A 543 -39.48 11.75 -36.47
N GLN A 544 -38.53 11.61 -37.40
CA GLN A 544 -38.70 12.03 -38.80
C GLN A 544 -39.77 11.21 -39.52
N LYS A 545 -39.73 9.87 -39.42
CA LYS A 545 -40.74 8.98 -40.02
C LYS A 545 -42.16 9.23 -39.49
N LEU A 546 -42.31 9.43 -38.18
CA LEU A 546 -43.61 9.71 -37.58
C LEU A 546 -44.20 11.03 -38.10
N LYS A 547 -43.37 12.09 -38.20
CA LYS A 547 -43.78 13.37 -38.81
C LYS A 547 -44.18 13.20 -40.27
N GLN A 548 -43.40 12.49 -41.08
CA GLN A 548 -43.72 12.18 -42.49
C GLN A 548 -45.03 11.39 -42.64
N SER A 549 -45.32 10.45 -41.73
CA SER A 549 -46.58 9.68 -41.75
C SER A 549 -47.82 10.48 -41.33
N SER A 550 -47.64 11.71 -40.83
CA SER A 550 -48.71 12.58 -40.34
C SER A 550 -49.06 13.75 -41.28
N SER A 551 -48.34 13.92 -42.40
CA SER A 551 -48.54 14.99 -43.38
C SER A 551 -49.27 14.48 -44.65
N PRO A 552 -50.40 15.08 -45.08
CA PRO A 552 -51.15 14.63 -46.27
C PRO A 552 -50.50 14.90 -47.64
N SER A 553 -49.34 15.56 -47.69
CA SER A 553 -48.69 16.02 -48.93
C SER A 553 -47.29 15.40 -49.10
N PRO A 554 -46.83 15.13 -50.33
CA PRO A 554 -45.44 14.75 -50.58
C PRO A 554 -44.47 15.86 -50.11
N PRO A 555 -43.33 15.53 -49.49
CA PRO A 555 -42.27 16.51 -49.25
C PRO A 555 -41.56 16.84 -50.56
N GLU A 556 -41.38 18.14 -50.87
CA GLU A 556 -40.72 18.58 -52.12
C GLU A 556 -39.20 18.33 -52.13
N GLU A 557 -38.55 18.18 -50.97
CA GLU A 557 -37.17 17.72 -50.86
C GLU A 557 -37.01 16.61 -49.79
N PRO A 558 -36.09 15.65 -49.98
CA PRO A 558 -35.74 14.70 -48.93
C PRO A 558 -35.02 15.43 -47.79
N PRO A 559 -35.37 15.21 -46.51
CA PRO A 559 -34.69 15.86 -45.40
C PRO A 559 -33.22 15.44 -45.36
N GLY A 560 -32.32 16.42 -45.37
CA GLY A 560 -30.88 16.17 -45.30
C GLY A 560 -30.47 15.41 -44.04
N PRO A 561 -29.41 14.59 -44.10
CA PRO A 561 -28.96 13.79 -42.96
C PRO A 561 -28.44 14.70 -41.83
N SER A 562 -29.22 14.81 -40.76
CA SER A 562 -28.80 15.45 -39.52
C SER A 562 -27.79 14.56 -38.80
N SER A 563 -26.51 14.96 -38.80
CA SER A 563 -25.45 14.20 -38.14
C SER A 563 -25.61 14.16 -36.62
N THR A 564 -25.18 13.08 -35.97
CA THR A 564 -25.26 12.92 -34.52
C THR A 564 -24.18 13.70 -33.78
N SER A 565 -24.33 13.84 -32.46
CA SER A 565 -23.33 14.43 -31.57
C SER A 565 -21.97 13.70 -31.67
N VAL A 566 -22.00 12.37 -31.79
CA VAL A 566 -20.79 11.55 -31.99
C VAL A 566 -20.14 11.84 -33.34
N GLU A 567 -20.91 11.92 -34.44
CA GLU A 567 -20.36 12.26 -35.76
C GLU A 567 -19.76 13.67 -35.78
N LYS A 568 -20.42 14.65 -35.15
CA LYS A 568 -19.94 16.05 -35.06
C LYS A 568 -18.67 16.21 -34.22
N MET A 569 -18.46 15.35 -33.22
CA MET A 569 -17.32 15.45 -32.29
C MET A 569 -16.16 14.56 -32.71
N PHE A 570 -16.42 13.32 -33.13
CA PHE A 570 -15.39 12.29 -33.36
C PHE A 570 -15.40 11.72 -34.79
N GLY A 571 -16.42 12.03 -35.60
CA GLY A 571 -16.57 11.48 -36.95
C GLY A 571 -15.59 12.08 -37.96
N GLY A 572 -14.64 11.27 -38.41
CA GLY A 572 -13.76 11.58 -39.54
C GLY A 572 -14.17 10.79 -40.80
N LYS A 573 -13.54 11.13 -41.94
CA LYS A 573 -13.70 10.39 -43.21
C LYS A 573 -12.34 10.03 -43.81
N ILE A 574 -12.26 8.80 -44.31
CA ILE A 574 -11.08 8.21 -44.92
C ILE A 574 -11.44 7.64 -46.29
N VAL A 575 -10.62 7.90 -47.31
CA VAL A 575 -10.81 7.39 -48.67
C VAL A 575 -9.67 6.46 -49.03
N THR A 576 -10.01 5.20 -49.31
CA THR A 576 -9.10 4.24 -49.92
C THR A 576 -9.27 4.28 -51.43
N ARG A 577 -8.16 4.39 -52.17
CA ARG A 577 -8.11 4.28 -53.64
C ARG A 577 -7.19 3.15 -54.05
N ILE A 578 -7.67 2.25 -54.91
CA ILE A 578 -6.89 1.12 -55.44
C ILE A 578 -6.75 1.28 -56.95
N CYS A 579 -5.54 1.57 -57.41
CA CYS A 579 -5.18 1.70 -58.82
C CYS A 579 -4.67 0.36 -59.36
N CYS A 580 -5.35 -0.21 -60.36
CA CYS A 580 -4.87 -1.41 -61.05
C CYS A 580 -3.70 -1.06 -61.98
N LEU A 581 -2.50 -1.62 -61.75
CA LEU A 581 -1.31 -1.26 -62.52
C LEU A 581 -1.36 -1.73 -63.99
N ARG A 582 -2.29 -2.62 -64.35
CA ARG A 582 -2.47 -3.11 -65.73
C ARG A 582 -3.41 -2.28 -66.60
N CYS A 583 -4.49 -1.73 -66.05
CA CYS A 583 -5.47 -0.93 -66.81
C CYS A 583 -5.63 0.52 -66.33
N LEU A 584 -4.90 0.91 -65.27
CA LEU A 584 -4.92 2.22 -64.63
C LEU A 584 -6.30 2.66 -64.09
N ASN A 585 -7.26 1.74 -64.03
CA ASN A 585 -8.55 1.98 -63.40
C ASN A 585 -8.38 2.10 -61.89
N VAL A 586 -8.82 3.23 -61.33
CA VAL A 586 -8.85 3.48 -59.88
C VAL A 586 -10.26 3.18 -59.37
N SER A 587 -10.36 2.23 -58.43
CA SER A 587 -11.55 2.09 -57.58
C SER A 587 -11.37 2.93 -56.32
N SER A 588 -12.43 3.60 -55.85
CA SER A 588 -12.41 4.43 -54.64
C SER A 588 -13.56 4.07 -53.71
N ARG A 589 -13.29 4.11 -52.40
CA ARG A 589 -14.26 3.84 -51.34
C ARG A 589 -13.98 4.79 -50.18
N GLU A 590 -14.98 5.60 -49.83
CA GLU A 590 -14.95 6.45 -48.64
C GLU A 590 -15.64 5.72 -47.47
N GLU A 591 -15.06 5.84 -46.28
CA GLU A 591 -15.53 5.25 -45.04
C GLU A 591 -15.51 6.31 -43.93
N ALA A 592 -16.36 6.13 -42.91
CA ALA A 592 -16.34 6.95 -41.71
C ALA A 592 -15.51 6.26 -40.61
N PHE A 593 -14.85 7.05 -39.75
CA PHE A 593 -14.11 6.53 -38.59
C PHE A 593 -14.35 7.40 -37.35
N THR A 594 -14.14 6.82 -36.17
CA THR A 594 -14.13 7.53 -34.87
C THR A 594 -12.76 7.52 -34.20
N ASP A 595 -11.93 6.50 -34.47
CA ASP A 595 -10.50 6.47 -34.15
C ASP A 595 -9.65 6.11 -35.38
N LEU A 596 -8.36 6.45 -35.33
CA LEU A 596 -7.34 5.81 -36.18
C LEU A 596 -6.56 4.81 -35.34
N SER A 597 -6.66 3.53 -35.70
CA SER A 597 -5.94 2.43 -35.08
C SER A 597 -4.55 2.29 -35.72
N LEU A 598 -3.54 2.88 -35.08
CA LEU A 598 -2.18 3.02 -35.60
C LEU A 598 -1.32 1.78 -35.31
N ALA A 599 -0.99 1.04 -36.36
CA ALA A 599 -0.13 -0.14 -36.30
C ALA A 599 1.36 0.23 -36.20
N PHE A 600 2.12 -0.54 -35.42
CA PHE A 600 3.58 -0.41 -35.36
C PHE A 600 4.23 -1.00 -36.63
N PRO A 601 5.19 -0.30 -37.28
CA PRO A 601 5.96 -0.86 -38.39
C PRO A 601 6.72 -2.13 -37.99
N PRO A 602 6.74 -3.17 -38.86
CA PRO A 602 7.41 -4.44 -38.57
C PRO A 602 8.93 -4.26 -38.42
N PRO A 603 9.62 -5.10 -37.63
CA PRO A 603 11.07 -5.01 -37.44
C PRO A 603 11.87 -5.10 -38.74
N GLU A 604 12.97 -4.34 -38.81
CA GLU A 604 13.85 -4.17 -39.98
C GLU A 604 14.27 -5.49 -40.66
N ARG A 605 14.40 -6.59 -39.90
CA ARG A 605 14.71 -7.94 -40.41
C ARG A 605 13.75 -8.42 -41.53
N TYR A 606 12.51 -7.92 -41.57
CA TYR A 606 11.56 -8.22 -42.67
C TYR A 606 11.67 -7.29 -43.89
N ARG A 607 12.20 -6.06 -43.76
CA ARG A 607 12.33 -5.11 -44.89
C ARG A 607 13.26 -5.62 -45.99
N ARG A 608 14.36 -6.30 -45.63
CA ARG A 608 15.33 -6.88 -46.59
C ARG A 608 14.77 -7.97 -47.50
N ARG A 609 13.54 -8.48 -47.28
CA ARG A 609 12.85 -9.38 -48.23
C ARG A 609 11.96 -8.67 -49.25
N ARG A 610 11.74 -7.34 -49.14
CA ARG A 610 10.94 -6.56 -50.14
C ARG A 610 11.78 -5.77 -51.15
N LEU A 611 13.09 -5.59 -50.93
CA LEU A 611 14.02 -5.01 -51.91
C LEU A 611 15.30 -5.86 -52.03
N GLY A 612 15.54 -6.38 -53.24
CA GLY A 612 16.63 -7.32 -53.56
C GLY A 612 16.08 -8.74 -53.79
N SER A 613 16.39 -9.45 -54.88
CA SER A 613 17.31 -9.11 -55.97
C SER A 613 16.96 -9.87 -57.26
N VAL A 614 16.92 -9.17 -58.40
CA VAL A 614 17.51 -9.65 -59.67
C VAL A 614 18.06 -8.43 -60.44
N MET A 615 19.38 -8.33 -60.58
CA MET A 615 20.00 -7.76 -61.78
C MET A 615 20.82 -8.85 -62.46
N LEU A 616 20.81 -8.87 -63.78
CA LEU A 616 21.50 -9.86 -64.60
C LEU A 616 23.00 -9.54 -64.71
N PRO A 617 23.83 -10.59 -64.81
CA PRO A 617 24.89 -10.63 -65.83
C PRO A 617 24.57 -11.63 -66.95
N VAL A 618 25.44 -11.68 -67.97
CA VAL A 618 25.18 -12.29 -69.29
C VAL A 618 26.30 -13.27 -69.70
N GLU A 619 25.93 -14.31 -70.46
CA GLU A 619 26.76 -15.29 -71.20
C GLU A 619 27.62 -16.30 -70.38
N GLY A 620 27.78 -17.56 -70.82
CA GLY A 620 27.12 -18.23 -71.96
C GLY A 620 27.64 -19.66 -72.28
N ILE A 621 27.02 -20.31 -73.28
CA ILE A 621 27.43 -21.54 -74.01
C ILE A 621 27.38 -22.89 -73.22
N GLY A 622 26.72 -23.94 -73.74
CA GLY A 622 26.62 -25.24 -73.01
C GLY A 622 26.13 -26.52 -73.75
N ALA A 623 25.15 -26.43 -74.68
CA ALA A 623 24.74 -27.47 -75.66
C ALA A 623 23.98 -28.79 -75.23
N ARG A 624 22.96 -29.11 -76.06
CA ARG A 624 22.32 -30.42 -76.39
C ARG A 624 21.05 -30.93 -75.64
N ASP A 625 20.08 -31.31 -76.48
CA ASP A 625 18.73 -31.85 -76.25
C ASP A 625 18.68 -33.39 -76.55
N PRO A 626 17.53 -34.05 -76.85
CA PRO A 626 16.21 -34.21 -76.19
C PRO A 626 15.94 -35.75 -75.93
N PRO A 627 14.71 -36.36 -75.89
CA PRO A 627 13.33 -35.84 -75.87
C PRO A 627 12.32 -36.46 -74.85
N THR A 628 11.13 -35.85 -74.82
CA THR A 628 9.84 -36.29 -74.25
C THR A 628 9.18 -37.44 -75.07
N PRO A 629 8.11 -38.15 -74.60
CA PRO A 629 6.71 -37.62 -74.74
C PRO A 629 5.60 -38.13 -73.78
N SER A 630 4.43 -37.44 -73.84
CA SER A 630 3.03 -37.90 -73.53
C SER A 630 2.64 -38.32 -72.11
N GLN A 631 1.44 -38.10 -71.57
CA GLN A 631 0.18 -37.37 -71.91
C GLN A 631 -0.47 -36.92 -70.56
N ALA A 632 -1.06 -35.74 -70.32
CA ALA A 632 -2.17 -34.99 -70.95
C ALA A 632 -3.60 -35.58 -70.67
N HIS A 633 -4.69 -34.83 -70.39
CA HIS A 633 -4.92 -33.49 -69.79
C HIS A 633 -6.47 -33.20 -69.67
N VAL A 634 -6.97 -32.58 -68.56
CA VAL A 634 -8.29 -31.84 -68.49
C VAL A 634 -9.56 -32.76 -68.66
N PRO A 635 -10.87 -32.39 -68.46
CA PRO A 635 -11.61 -31.24 -67.83
C PRO A 635 -12.47 -31.61 -66.57
N ASN A 636 -13.45 -30.84 -66.04
CA ASN A 636 -13.60 -29.40 -65.68
C ASN A 636 -15.09 -29.05 -65.29
N ARG A 637 -15.31 -28.17 -64.28
CA ARG A 637 -16.49 -27.25 -64.06
C ARG A 637 -17.89 -27.75 -63.55
N ARG A 638 -18.47 -26.91 -62.65
CA ARG A 638 -19.92 -26.51 -62.46
C ARG A 638 -20.93 -27.51 -61.79
N GLN A 639 -22.08 -27.11 -61.19
CA GLN A 639 -22.56 -25.91 -60.44
C GLN A 639 -24.04 -26.12 -59.93
N ARG A 640 -24.51 -25.38 -58.90
CA ARG A 640 -25.95 -25.12 -58.49
C ARG A 640 -26.78 -26.29 -57.86
N LYS A 641 -27.97 -26.12 -57.20
CA LYS A 641 -28.56 -25.12 -56.23
C LYS A 641 -30.03 -25.53 -55.82
N HIS A 642 -30.52 -25.19 -54.59
CA HIS A 642 -31.96 -25.15 -54.12
C HIS A 642 -32.75 -26.50 -53.94
N CYS A 643 -33.85 -26.69 -53.16
CA CYS A 643 -34.63 -25.93 -52.11
C CYS A 643 -35.72 -26.82 -51.35
N ILE A 644 -36.10 -26.50 -50.08
CA ILE A 644 -37.46 -26.43 -49.41
C ILE A 644 -38.44 -27.69 -49.45
N THR A 645 -39.33 -28.10 -48.51
CA THR A 645 -39.96 -27.72 -47.17
C THR A 645 -40.08 -28.99 -46.24
N GLY A 646 -40.83 -29.16 -45.12
CA GLY A 646 -41.68 -28.33 -44.20
C GLY A 646 -42.83 -29.06 -43.43
N ASP A 647 -43.07 -28.69 -42.15
CA ASP A 647 -44.26 -28.82 -41.24
C ASP A 647 -44.90 -30.20 -40.80
N ALA A 648 -45.81 -30.15 -39.79
CA ALA A 648 -46.34 -31.26 -38.92
C ALA A 648 -47.88 -31.13 -38.65
N PRO A 649 -48.51 -31.49 -37.48
CA PRO A 649 -48.55 -32.69 -36.58
C PRO A 649 -49.90 -33.47 -36.78
N PRO A 650 -50.77 -33.94 -35.82
CA PRO A 650 -50.75 -34.40 -34.39
C PRO A 650 -51.18 -35.91 -34.23
N THR A 651 -51.99 -36.54 -33.32
CA THR A 651 -52.99 -36.18 -32.24
C THR A 651 -53.38 -37.37 -31.29
N VAL A 652 -53.48 -37.12 -29.96
CA VAL A 652 -54.46 -37.56 -28.89
C VAL A 652 -55.07 -39.00 -28.75
N LEU A 653 -55.06 -39.57 -27.51
CA LEU A 653 -56.24 -40.06 -26.72
C LEU A 653 -55.89 -40.49 -25.25
N ASP A 654 -56.92 -40.63 -24.38
CA ASP A 654 -56.86 -40.59 -22.88
C ASP A 654 -57.18 -41.92 -22.13
N ILE A 655 -57.05 -41.94 -20.77
CA ILE A 655 -58.15 -42.25 -19.78
C ILE A 655 -57.68 -42.31 -18.28
N GLU A 656 -58.66 -42.07 -17.38
CA GLU A 656 -58.75 -41.96 -15.90
C GLU A 656 -58.28 -43.21 -15.06
N GLY A 657 -58.19 -43.24 -13.71
CA GLY A 657 -58.38 -42.25 -12.62
C GLY A 657 -58.62 -42.89 -11.21
N LEU A 658 -58.79 -42.04 -10.15
CA LEU A 658 -59.27 -42.33 -8.76
C LEU A 658 -58.32 -42.94 -7.68
N GLY A 659 -58.63 -42.64 -6.39
CA GLY A 659 -58.11 -43.22 -5.12
C GLY A 659 -59.28 -43.53 -4.16
N PRO A 660 -59.19 -43.50 -2.79
CA PRO A 660 -58.07 -43.17 -1.88
C PRO A 660 -57.97 -44.07 -0.59
N GLN A 661 -57.32 -43.57 0.49
CA GLN A 661 -57.27 -44.05 1.91
C GLN A 661 -56.15 -45.05 2.33
N GLY A 662 -55.74 -44.97 3.62
CA GLY A 662 -54.78 -45.84 4.33
C GLY A 662 -55.37 -46.31 5.69
N PRO A 663 -54.62 -46.47 6.81
CA PRO A 663 -53.17 -46.37 7.04
C PRO A 663 -52.54 -47.61 7.75
N GLY A 664 -51.22 -47.65 7.97
CA GLY A 664 -50.60 -48.64 8.87
C GLY A 664 -49.07 -48.55 9.03
N ARG A 665 -48.57 -48.64 10.28
CA ARG A 665 -47.17 -49.00 10.62
C ARG A 665 -47.08 -50.55 10.61
N GLN A 666 -45.94 -51.24 10.60
CA GLN A 666 -44.58 -50.92 11.07
C GLN A 666 -43.59 -51.95 10.50
N SER A 667 -42.41 -51.57 9.98
CA SER A 667 -41.35 -52.52 9.58
C SER A 667 -39.97 -51.85 9.53
N SER A 668 -38.96 -52.60 9.96
CA SER A 668 -37.52 -52.42 9.71
C SER A 668 -37.22 -51.94 8.28
N GLN A 669 -36.30 -51.00 8.03
CA GLN A 669 -35.05 -50.66 8.75
C GLN A 669 -34.03 -51.81 8.82
N GLU A 670 -33.80 -52.48 7.68
CA GLU A 670 -32.59 -53.25 7.36
C GLU A 670 -32.60 -53.69 5.88
N LYS A 671 -32.66 -52.73 4.92
CA LYS A 671 -32.51 -53.06 3.47
C LYS A 671 -32.37 -51.92 2.44
N VAL A 672 -32.37 -50.64 2.82
CA VAL A 672 -32.30 -49.53 1.84
C VAL A 672 -30.93 -48.85 1.87
N GLU A 673 -30.38 -48.59 3.06
CA GLU A 673 -29.06 -47.93 3.20
C GLU A 673 -27.93 -48.73 2.50
N LYS A 674 -27.98 -50.06 2.56
CA LYS A 674 -26.86 -50.94 2.18
C LYS A 674 -26.65 -51.19 0.67
N ASP A 675 -27.57 -50.75 -0.18
CA ASP A 675 -27.44 -50.83 -1.65
C ASP A 675 -27.14 -49.44 -2.28
N GLU A 676 -27.13 -48.36 -1.48
CA GLU A 676 -26.69 -47.03 -1.91
C GLU A 676 -25.27 -46.70 -1.39
N GLU A 677 -24.91 -47.05 -0.15
CA GLU A 677 -23.52 -46.92 0.37
C GLU A 677 -22.47 -47.53 -0.59
N VAL A 678 -22.74 -48.76 -1.07
CA VAL A 678 -21.84 -49.53 -1.98
C VAL A 678 -21.77 -48.92 -3.40
N LYS A 679 -22.60 -47.93 -3.72
CA LYS A 679 -22.52 -47.14 -4.96
C LYS A 679 -21.77 -45.82 -4.79
N GLU A 680 -21.94 -45.13 -3.66
CA GLU A 680 -21.22 -43.89 -3.39
C GLU A 680 -19.73 -44.15 -3.12
N GLU A 681 -19.38 -45.10 -2.25
CA GLU A 681 -17.96 -45.48 -2.01
C GLU A 681 -17.23 -45.82 -3.32
N ARG A 682 -17.92 -46.51 -4.23
CA ARG A 682 -17.36 -46.97 -5.51
C ARG A 682 -17.31 -45.87 -6.58
N ALA A 683 -18.07 -44.79 -6.43
CA ALA A 683 -17.95 -43.61 -7.27
C ALA A 683 -16.77 -42.74 -6.80
N GLU A 684 -16.63 -42.53 -5.49
CA GLU A 684 -15.52 -41.78 -4.90
C GLU A 684 -14.15 -42.46 -5.18
N GLU A 685 -14.05 -43.79 -5.06
CA GLU A 685 -12.84 -44.53 -5.48
C GLU A 685 -12.48 -44.36 -6.97
N GLU A 686 -13.44 -44.05 -7.84
CA GLU A 686 -13.21 -43.87 -9.29
C GLU A 686 -12.96 -42.41 -9.70
N GLU A 687 -13.31 -41.42 -8.87
CA GLU A 687 -12.90 -40.02 -9.05
C GLU A 687 -11.52 -39.76 -8.45
N VAL A 688 -11.25 -40.24 -7.22
CA VAL A 688 -9.92 -40.07 -6.57
C VAL A 688 -8.80 -40.64 -7.44
N ARG A 689 -9.01 -41.78 -8.09
CA ARG A 689 -8.04 -42.37 -9.02
C ARG A 689 -7.76 -41.52 -10.26
N LYS A 690 -8.77 -40.83 -10.81
CA LYS A 690 -8.59 -39.92 -11.95
C LYS A 690 -7.85 -38.66 -11.52
N GLU A 691 -8.17 -38.15 -10.33
CA GLU A 691 -7.43 -37.04 -9.71
C GLU A 691 -5.97 -37.38 -9.38
N GLU A 692 -5.61 -38.64 -9.15
CA GLU A 692 -4.21 -39.07 -9.00
C GLU A 692 -3.52 -39.21 -10.38
N GLU A 693 -4.14 -39.85 -11.37
CA GLU A 693 -3.58 -39.97 -12.73
C GLU A 693 -3.39 -38.60 -13.41
N GLU A 694 -4.32 -37.65 -13.27
CA GLU A 694 -4.16 -36.30 -13.83
C GLU A 694 -3.03 -35.50 -13.13
N LYS A 695 -2.77 -35.73 -11.84
CA LYS A 695 -1.67 -35.08 -11.11
C LYS A 695 -0.30 -35.64 -11.50
N GLU A 696 -0.15 -36.95 -11.69
CA GLU A 696 1.11 -37.52 -12.19
C GLU A 696 1.47 -36.99 -13.60
N VAL A 697 0.46 -36.72 -14.45
CA VAL A 697 0.65 -36.09 -15.77
C VAL A 697 1.04 -34.60 -15.65
N GLU A 698 0.39 -33.83 -14.77
CA GLU A 698 0.73 -32.41 -14.54
C GLU A 698 2.16 -32.22 -13.97
N GLU A 699 2.62 -33.10 -13.07
CA GLU A 699 4.00 -33.06 -12.56
C GLU A 699 5.01 -33.51 -13.61
N GLY A 700 4.66 -34.50 -14.44
CA GLY A 700 5.46 -34.92 -15.60
C GLY A 700 5.72 -33.78 -16.59
N GLU A 701 4.69 -33.06 -17.03
CA GLU A 701 4.83 -31.95 -17.97
C GLU A 701 5.59 -30.75 -17.39
N LYS A 702 5.49 -30.49 -16.08
CA LYS A 702 6.32 -29.46 -15.41
C LYS A 702 7.79 -29.86 -15.40
N ALA A 703 8.09 -31.12 -15.07
CA ALA A 703 9.43 -31.65 -15.00
C ALA A 703 10.16 -31.73 -16.36
N GLU A 704 9.48 -31.63 -17.50
CA GLU A 704 10.12 -31.41 -18.80
C GLU A 704 10.29 -29.92 -19.14
N LYS A 705 9.28 -29.07 -18.87
CA LYS A 705 9.40 -27.62 -19.13
C LYS A 705 10.54 -26.95 -18.35
N GLU A 706 10.77 -27.34 -17.09
CA GLU A 706 11.91 -26.81 -16.32
C GLU A 706 13.26 -27.21 -16.93
N LYS A 707 13.38 -28.40 -17.53
CA LYS A 707 14.62 -28.88 -18.17
C LYS A 707 14.95 -28.20 -19.49
N GLU A 708 13.95 -27.70 -20.22
CA GLU A 708 14.21 -26.88 -21.42
C GLU A 708 14.62 -25.44 -21.04
N VAL A 709 13.98 -24.84 -20.02
CA VAL A 709 14.34 -23.51 -19.50
C VAL A 709 15.77 -23.50 -18.94
N GLU A 710 16.16 -24.53 -18.18
CA GLU A 710 17.53 -24.66 -17.68
C GLU A 710 18.57 -24.96 -18.79
N LYS A 711 18.13 -25.11 -20.06
CA LYS A 711 19.00 -25.39 -21.21
C LYS A 711 19.15 -24.19 -22.14
N GLU A 712 18.07 -23.47 -22.51
CA GLU A 712 18.19 -22.19 -23.25
C GLU A 712 19.05 -21.19 -22.46
N ALA A 713 18.92 -21.14 -21.13
CA ALA A 713 19.71 -20.26 -20.25
C ALA A 713 21.24 -20.50 -20.35
N LYS A 714 21.67 -21.75 -20.59
CA LYS A 714 23.10 -22.09 -20.74
C LYS A 714 23.66 -21.70 -22.11
N GLU A 715 22.81 -21.60 -23.14
CA GLU A 715 23.23 -21.16 -24.48
C GLU A 715 23.33 -19.62 -24.58
N GLU A 716 22.53 -18.86 -23.81
CA GLU A 716 22.73 -17.39 -23.69
C GLU A 716 23.99 -17.02 -22.90
N GLU A 717 24.38 -17.80 -21.88
CA GLU A 717 25.57 -17.52 -21.05
C GLU A 717 26.90 -17.77 -21.80
N GLU A 718 26.98 -18.77 -22.68
CA GLU A 718 28.14 -18.96 -23.57
C GLU A 718 28.24 -17.91 -24.68
N ALA A 719 27.11 -17.34 -25.13
CA ALA A 719 27.09 -16.29 -26.14
C ALA A 719 27.59 -14.94 -25.59
N ASN A 720 27.20 -14.59 -24.36
CA ASN A 720 27.53 -13.30 -23.72
C ASN A 720 29.05 -13.14 -23.46
N ASN A 721 29.77 -14.25 -23.28
CA ASN A 721 31.21 -14.29 -22.96
C ASN A 721 32.17 -14.16 -24.16
N LYS A 722 31.68 -13.76 -25.36
CA LYS A 722 32.52 -13.76 -26.60
C LYS A 722 32.64 -12.45 -27.37
N GLU A 723 31.88 -11.40 -27.06
CA GLU A 723 31.93 -10.13 -27.82
C GLU A 723 32.17 -8.88 -26.94
N LYS A 724 32.74 -9.05 -25.73
CA LYS A 724 33.06 -7.95 -24.81
C LYS A 724 34.40 -8.06 -24.08
N GLU A 725 35.49 -8.38 -24.80
CA GLU A 725 36.84 -7.93 -24.41
C GLU A 725 37.87 -8.08 -25.55
N GLU A 726 37.98 -7.07 -26.42
CA GLU A 726 39.27 -6.64 -27.01
C GLU A 726 39.15 -5.16 -27.44
N ASP A 727 40.25 -4.40 -27.35
CA ASP A 727 40.20 -2.94 -27.09
C ASP A 727 40.94 -2.05 -28.12
N SER A 728 40.49 -0.80 -28.18
CA SER A 728 41.10 0.46 -28.66
C SER A 728 42.05 0.52 -29.88
N LEU A 729 41.74 1.48 -30.79
CA LEU A 729 42.62 2.60 -31.26
C LEU A 729 42.37 3.02 -32.73
N GLY A 730 42.47 4.33 -33.00
CA GLY A 730 42.79 4.87 -34.36
C GLY A 730 41.69 5.71 -35.06
N PRO A 731 41.98 6.95 -35.54
CA PRO A 731 40.95 7.83 -36.11
C PRO A 731 41.05 8.10 -37.63
N GLY A 732 39.87 8.32 -38.25
CA GLY A 732 39.67 9.34 -39.29
C GLY A 732 39.54 8.90 -40.76
N THR A 733 38.44 9.32 -41.41
CA THR A 733 38.39 10.09 -42.69
C THR A 733 36.92 10.26 -43.13
N HIS A 734 36.56 11.42 -43.69
CA HIS A 734 35.18 11.72 -44.11
C HIS A 734 34.71 10.89 -45.33
N ARG A 735 33.47 10.38 -45.26
CA ARG A 735 32.59 10.26 -46.44
C ARG A 735 31.13 10.36 -46.01
N ALA A 736 30.28 10.96 -46.85
CA ALA A 736 28.88 11.23 -46.51
C ALA A 736 27.99 10.00 -46.71
N THR A 737 27.17 9.68 -45.70
CA THR A 737 26.11 8.66 -45.73
C THR A 737 24.83 9.21 -45.10
N ALA A 738 23.68 8.67 -45.50
CA ALA A 738 22.37 9.06 -44.99
C ALA A 738 22.22 8.76 -43.48
N PRO A 739 21.31 9.45 -42.75
CA PRO A 739 21.15 9.28 -41.31
C PRO A 739 20.53 7.92 -40.95
N SER A 740 21.38 6.93 -40.69
CA SER A 740 21.03 5.74 -39.92
C SER A 740 21.11 6.06 -38.43
N GLY A 741 19.97 6.35 -37.82
CA GLY A 741 19.85 6.54 -36.37
C GLY A 741 18.66 5.75 -35.83
N GLU A 742 18.88 5.05 -34.72
CA GLU A 742 17.81 4.41 -33.93
C GLU A 742 17.07 5.47 -33.12
N GLY A 743 16.29 6.32 -33.82
CA GLY A 743 15.44 7.33 -33.20
C GLY A 743 14.19 6.71 -32.57
N SER A 744 13.74 7.27 -31.45
CA SER A 744 12.41 6.98 -30.91
C SER A 744 11.34 7.32 -31.95
N ARG A 745 10.37 6.41 -32.12
CA ARG A 745 9.28 6.58 -33.10
C ARG A 745 8.34 7.67 -32.59
N SER A 746 7.82 8.54 -33.44
CA SER A 746 6.79 9.51 -33.03
C SER A 746 5.39 9.05 -33.43
N VAL A 747 4.36 9.62 -32.78
CA VAL A 747 2.96 9.45 -33.22
C VAL A 747 2.77 9.89 -34.68
N LEU A 748 3.51 10.89 -35.15
CA LEU A 748 3.47 11.34 -36.54
C LEU A 748 4.03 10.29 -37.51
N ASP A 749 5.07 9.54 -37.13
CA ASP A 749 5.60 8.44 -37.95
C ASP A 749 4.60 7.30 -38.06
N LEU A 750 3.85 7.00 -37.00
CA LEU A 750 2.78 6.00 -37.02
C LEU A 750 1.58 6.45 -37.88
N VAL A 751 1.22 7.74 -37.86
CA VAL A 751 0.22 8.32 -38.77
C VAL A 751 0.70 8.27 -40.23
N ASN A 752 1.96 8.65 -40.50
CA ASN A 752 2.55 8.59 -41.84
C ASN A 752 2.65 7.15 -42.37
N TYR A 753 2.91 6.18 -41.50
CA TYR A 753 2.90 4.75 -41.84
C TYR A 753 1.48 4.25 -42.16
N PHE A 754 0.47 4.64 -41.38
CA PHE A 754 -0.93 4.31 -41.62
C PHE A 754 -1.46 4.88 -42.96
N LEU A 755 -0.96 6.05 -43.39
CA LEU A 755 -1.28 6.67 -44.69
C LEU A 755 -0.31 6.29 -45.82
N SER A 756 0.65 5.39 -45.59
CA SER A 756 1.65 5.04 -46.61
C SER A 756 1.08 4.17 -47.73
N PRO A 757 1.50 4.36 -49.00
CA PRO A 757 0.98 3.59 -50.12
C PRO A 757 1.43 2.12 -50.07
N GLU A 758 0.47 1.21 -50.25
CA GLU A 758 0.66 -0.23 -50.18
C GLU A 758 0.60 -0.85 -51.58
N ARG A 759 1.63 -1.61 -51.96
CA ARG A 759 1.63 -2.41 -53.19
C ARG A 759 1.05 -3.80 -52.96
N LEU A 760 -0.09 -4.04 -53.61
CA LEU A 760 -0.83 -5.28 -53.65
C LEU A 760 -0.24 -6.17 -54.75
N MET A 761 0.57 -7.16 -54.36
CA MET A 761 1.35 -8.04 -55.24
C MET A 761 1.29 -9.49 -54.74
N ALA A 762 1.72 -10.44 -55.58
CA ALA A 762 1.79 -11.87 -55.28
C ALA A 762 0.48 -12.44 -54.69
N GLU A 763 0.51 -13.01 -53.49
CA GLU A 763 -0.67 -13.56 -52.80
C GLU A 763 -1.74 -12.50 -52.42
N ASN A 764 -1.36 -11.22 -52.42
CA ASN A 764 -2.22 -10.08 -52.09
C ASN A 764 -2.70 -9.28 -53.31
N CYS A 765 -2.57 -9.82 -54.54
CA CYS A 765 -3.02 -9.16 -55.77
C CYS A 765 -4.52 -8.77 -55.75
N TYR A 766 -4.84 -7.60 -56.29
CA TYR A 766 -6.21 -7.06 -56.35
C TYR A 766 -7.01 -7.73 -57.48
N TYR A 767 -8.23 -8.19 -57.19
CA TYR A 767 -9.16 -8.63 -58.23
C TYR A 767 -9.77 -7.41 -58.95
N CYS A 768 -9.24 -7.08 -60.12
CA CYS A 768 -9.71 -5.95 -60.91
C CYS A 768 -10.86 -6.39 -61.82
N GLU A 769 -12.07 -5.90 -61.56
CA GLU A 769 -13.26 -6.21 -62.37
C GLU A 769 -13.09 -5.79 -63.84
N SER A 770 -12.47 -4.63 -64.10
CA SER A 770 -12.12 -4.14 -65.44
C SER A 770 -11.18 -5.08 -66.21
N CYS A 771 -10.33 -5.83 -65.52
CA CYS A 771 -9.46 -6.86 -66.11
C CYS A 771 -10.03 -8.30 -65.96
N ALA A 772 -11.18 -8.47 -65.30
CA ALA A 772 -11.78 -9.75 -64.91
C ALA A 772 -10.77 -10.77 -64.32
N SER A 773 -9.77 -10.29 -63.57
CA SER A 773 -8.63 -11.10 -63.10
C SER A 773 -7.88 -10.45 -61.94
N LEU A 774 -7.10 -11.26 -61.21
CA LEU A 774 -6.12 -10.77 -60.24
C LEU A 774 -5.02 -9.97 -60.98
N GLN A 775 -4.67 -8.81 -60.45
CA GLN A 775 -3.69 -7.87 -60.99
C GLN A 775 -2.88 -7.25 -59.85
N GLU A 776 -1.65 -6.83 -60.15
CA GLU A 776 -0.91 -5.94 -59.24
C GLU A 776 -1.60 -4.58 -59.16
N ALA A 777 -1.65 -4.01 -57.96
CA ALA A 777 -2.30 -2.74 -57.70
C ALA A 777 -1.56 -1.91 -56.65
N GLU A 778 -1.80 -0.60 -56.66
CA GLU A 778 -1.33 0.34 -55.65
C GLU A 778 -2.54 0.88 -54.87
N LYS A 779 -2.53 0.64 -53.56
CA LYS A 779 -3.55 1.06 -52.60
C LYS A 779 -3.03 2.30 -51.86
N VAL A 780 -3.74 3.41 -52.01
CA VAL A 780 -3.46 4.69 -51.33
C VAL A 780 -4.60 4.97 -50.35
N VAL A 781 -4.27 5.50 -49.18
CA VAL A 781 -5.22 5.84 -48.11
C VAL A 781 -5.04 7.32 -47.76
N GLU A 782 -6.10 8.12 -47.86
CA GLU A 782 -6.09 9.55 -47.53
C GLU A 782 -7.22 9.89 -46.55
N LEU A 783 -7.01 10.87 -45.68
CA LEU A 783 -8.07 11.43 -44.84
C LEU A 783 -8.79 12.54 -45.63
N SER A 784 -10.04 12.30 -46.03
CA SER A 784 -10.87 13.28 -46.74
C SER A 784 -11.50 14.31 -45.79
N HIS A 785 -11.72 13.94 -44.52
CA HIS A 785 -12.18 14.86 -43.47
C HIS A 785 -11.58 14.48 -42.11
N GLY A 786 -10.94 15.45 -41.44
CA GLY A 786 -10.46 15.29 -40.07
C GLY A 786 -11.57 15.59 -39.05
N PRO A 787 -11.75 14.79 -37.99
CA PRO A 787 -12.77 15.01 -36.97
C PRO A 787 -12.44 16.20 -36.05
N ARG A 788 -13.44 16.73 -35.34
CA ARG A 788 -13.25 17.81 -34.35
C ARG A 788 -12.32 17.39 -33.21
N TYR A 789 -12.51 16.18 -32.67
CA TYR A 789 -11.55 15.45 -31.86
C TYR A 789 -11.05 14.22 -32.62
N LEU A 790 -9.75 14.15 -32.84
CA LEU A 790 -9.07 12.98 -33.39
C LEU A 790 -8.69 12.04 -32.25
N ILE A 791 -9.19 10.81 -32.30
CA ILE A 791 -8.82 9.72 -31.40
C ILE A 791 -7.78 8.84 -32.10
N LEU A 792 -6.65 8.57 -31.45
CA LEU A 792 -5.61 7.67 -31.95
C LEU A 792 -5.43 6.50 -30.98
N THR A 793 -5.64 5.28 -31.45
CA THR A 793 -5.34 4.05 -30.68
C THR A 793 -4.00 3.50 -31.15
N LEU A 794 -2.99 3.47 -30.29
CA LEU A 794 -1.69 2.87 -30.61
C LEU A 794 -1.81 1.35 -30.44
N LEU A 795 -1.68 0.57 -31.52
CA LEU A 795 -1.83 -0.89 -31.49
C LEU A 795 -0.59 -1.57 -30.88
N ARG A 796 -0.43 -1.39 -29.56
CA ARG A 796 0.71 -1.84 -28.75
C ARG A 796 0.69 -3.34 -28.46
N PHE A 797 0.41 -4.16 -29.48
CA PHE A 797 0.37 -5.61 -29.34
C PHE A 797 0.80 -6.32 -30.62
N SER A 798 1.65 -7.32 -30.47
CA SER A 798 2.02 -8.28 -31.49
C SER A 798 1.50 -9.67 -31.11
N PHE A 799 1.42 -10.58 -32.08
CA PHE A 799 1.20 -12.00 -31.82
C PHE A 799 2.53 -12.74 -32.01
N ASP A 800 3.04 -13.37 -30.97
CA ASP A 800 4.26 -14.17 -31.05
C ASP A 800 3.94 -15.57 -31.55
N LEU A 801 4.41 -15.89 -32.76
CA LEU A 801 4.23 -17.19 -33.38
C LEU A 801 5.01 -18.33 -32.70
N ARG A 802 5.99 -18.03 -31.82
CA ARG A 802 6.70 -19.06 -31.03
C ARG A 802 5.88 -19.49 -29.82
N THR A 803 5.33 -18.55 -29.06
CA THR A 803 4.52 -18.83 -27.85
C THR A 803 3.01 -18.94 -28.11
N MET A 804 2.56 -18.63 -29.33
CA MET A 804 1.14 -18.59 -29.74
C MET A 804 0.28 -17.67 -28.84
N ARG A 805 0.87 -16.57 -28.36
CA ARG A 805 0.24 -15.60 -27.45
C ARG A 805 0.37 -14.16 -27.95
N ARG A 806 -0.54 -13.30 -27.50
CA ARG A 806 -0.42 -11.84 -27.62
C ARG A 806 0.74 -11.38 -26.72
N ARG A 807 1.50 -10.37 -27.16
CA ARG A 807 2.55 -9.71 -26.38
C ARG A 807 2.40 -8.20 -26.50
N LYS A 808 2.49 -7.47 -25.38
CA LYS A 808 2.50 -6.01 -25.36
C LYS A 808 3.78 -5.46 -26.01
N ILE A 809 3.62 -4.43 -26.85
CA ILE A 809 4.73 -3.67 -27.44
C ILE A 809 5.06 -2.51 -26.51
N LEU A 810 6.24 -2.58 -25.88
CA LEU A 810 6.73 -1.61 -24.90
C LEU A 810 7.54 -0.46 -25.52
N ASP A 811 7.86 -0.54 -26.81
CA ASP A 811 8.58 0.49 -27.59
C ASP A 811 8.07 1.91 -27.25
N ASP A 812 8.96 2.82 -26.84
CA ASP A 812 8.53 4.20 -26.57
C ASP A 812 8.08 4.90 -27.87
N VAL A 813 7.08 5.78 -27.73
CA VAL A 813 6.51 6.54 -28.85
C VAL A 813 6.31 8.00 -28.42
N ALA A 814 7.10 8.90 -29.01
CA ALA A 814 7.05 10.32 -28.71
C ALA A 814 5.71 10.96 -29.13
N ILE A 815 4.99 11.53 -28.16
CA ILE A 815 3.66 12.15 -28.34
C ILE A 815 3.83 13.68 -28.50
N PRO A 816 3.58 14.26 -29.68
CA PRO A 816 3.71 15.70 -29.87
C PRO A 816 2.50 16.45 -29.26
N LEU A 817 2.75 17.53 -28.51
CA LEU A 817 1.69 18.40 -27.98
C LEU A 817 0.84 19.07 -29.08
N LEU A 818 1.41 19.23 -30.27
CA LEU A 818 0.78 19.74 -31.49
C LEU A 818 1.07 18.77 -32.65
N LEU A 819 0.04 18.06 -33.11
CA LEU A 819 0.10 17.19 -34.28
C LEU A 819 -0.33 17.97 -35.53
N ARG A 820 0.32 17.71 -36.68
CA ARG A 820 -0.17 18.14 -38.01
C ARG A 820 -0.65 16.90 -38.75
N LEU A 821 -1.96 16.74 -38.87
CA LEU A 821 -2.61 15.62 -39.53
C LEU A 821 -2.59 15.83 -41.06
N PRO A 822 -2.01 14.91 -41.86
CA PRO A 822 -2.08 14.98 -43.32
C PRO A 822 -3.51 14.72 -43.80
N LEU A 823 -4.01 15.56 -44.71
CA LEU A 823 -5.31 15.42 -45.37
C LEU A 823 -5.14 15.27 -46.89
N ALA A 824 -6.20 14.81 -47.55
CA ALA A 824 -6.29 14.69 -49.00
C ALA A 824 -5.89 15.99 -49.72
N GLY A 825 -5.20 15.86 -50.86
CA GLY A 825 -4.70 17.01 -51.63
C GLY A 825 -3.46 17.71 -51.06
N GLY A 826 -2.81 17.15 -50.03
CA GLY A 826 -1.58 17.70 -49.45
C GLY A 826 -1.81 18.82 -48.43
N LEU A 827 -3.06 19.01 -47.98
CA LEU A 827 -3.40 19.91 -46.88
C LEU A 827 -2.98 19.30 -45.54
N GLY A 828 -2.74 20.15 -44.53
CA GLY A 828 -2.34 19.70 -43.19
C GLY A 828 -3.11 20.44 -42.10
N GLN A 829 -3.93 19.71 -41.33
CA GLN A 829 -4.72 20.27 -40.23
C GLN A 829 -3.96 20.20 -38.91
N ALA A 830 -3.92 21.30 -38.17
CA ALA A 830 -3.31 21.35 -36.83
C ALA A 830 -4.25 20.79 -35.76
N TYR A 831 -3.69 20.05 -34.80
CA TYR A 831 -4.38 19.37 -33.71
C TYR A 831 -3.60 19.51 -32.40
N ASP A 832 -4.21 20.09 -31.36
CA ASP A 832 -3.62 20.21 -30.03
C ASP A 832 -3.99 18.99 -29.16
N LEU A 833 -3.02 18.39 -28.46
CA LEU A 833 -3.26 17.23 -27.58
C LEU A 833 -4.20 17.60 -26.41
N CYS A 834 -5.13 16.72 -26.03
CA CYS A 834 -6.07 16.94 -24.93
C CYS A 834 -5.91 15.92 -23.79
N SER A 835 -5.81 14.63 -24.12
CA SER A 835 -5.63 13.58 -23.12
C SER A 835 -4.87 12.37 -23.64
N VAL A 836 -4.29 11.62 -22.71
CA VAL A 836 -3.47 10.43 -22.92
C VAL A 836 -3.91 9.38 -21.89
N VAL A 837 -4.55 8.31 -22.37
CA VAL A 837 -4.86 7.13 -21.56
C VAL A 837 -3.67 6.18 -21.62
N VAL A 838 -3.13 5.84 -20.45
CA VAL A 838 -1.96 4.99 -20.27
C VAL A 838 -2.38 3.60 -19.81
N HIS A 839 -1.72 2.56 -20.32
CA HIS A 839 -1.82 1.20 -19.80
C HIS A 839 -0.52 0.80 -19.09
N SER A 840 -0.60 0.58 -17.78
CA SER A 840 0.48 0.05 -16.93
C SER A 840 0.43 -1.47 -16.89
N GLY A 841 1.51 -2.15 -17.27
CA GLY A 841 1.62 -3.62 -17.23
C GLY A 841 2.65 -4.17 -18.21
N VAL A 842 3.29 -5.31 -17.88
CA VAL A 842 4.25 -5.99 -18.78
C VAL A 842 3.58 -6.77 -19.92
N SER A 843 2.32 -7.17 -19.71
CA SER A 843 1.59 -8.09 -20.57
C SER A 843 0.39 -7.40 -21.25
N SER A 844 -0.23 -8.09 -22.19
CA SER A 844 -1.44 -7.61 -22.90
C SER A 844 -2.73 -8.26 -22.40
N GLU A 845 -2.65 -8.92 -21.23
CA GLU A 845 -3.67 -9.74 -20.58
C GLU A 845 -4.03 -9.23 -19.19
N SER A 846 -3.15 -8.43 -18.56
CA SER A 846 -3.44 -7.73 -17.30
C SER A 846 -2.65 -6.43 -17.15
N GLY A 847 -3.20 -5.52 -16.34
CA GLY A 847 -2.60 -4.22 -16.05
C GLY A 847 -3.53 -3.26 -15.31
N HIS A 848 -3.26 -1.97 -15.43
CA HIS A 848 -4.06 -0.86 -14.88
C HIS A 848 -4.15 0.29 -15.88
N TYR A 849 -5.25 1.04 -15.85
CA TYR A 849 -5.46 2.21 -16.71
C TYR A 849 -5.60 3.49 -15.89
N TYR A 850 -4.95 4.55 -16.35
CA TYR A 850 -5.13 5.91 -15.85
C TYR A 850 -5.06 6.91 -17.01
N CYS A 851 -5.49 8.15 -16.76
CA CYS A 851 -5.63 9.17 -17.80
C CYS A 851 -4.95 10.48 -17.39
N TYR A 852 -4.02 10.97 -18.20
CA TYR A 852 -3.59 12.37 -18.15
C TYR A 852 -4.50 13.20 -19.04
N ALA A 853 -5.01 14.33 -18.58
CA ALA A 853 -5.80 15.23 -19.42
C ALA A 853 -5.65 16.71 -19.02
N ARG A 854 -5.88 17.58 -19.99
CA ARG A 854 -6.12 19.02 -19.82
C ARG A 854 -7.45 19.40 -20.48
N GLU A 855 -7.90 20.63 -20.27
CA GLU A 855 -9.18 21.11 -20.79
C GLU A 855 -9.16 21.17 -22.34
N GLY A 856 -10.01 20.38 -22.99
CA GLY A 856 -10.01 20.12 -24.43
C GLY A 856 -10.67 21.18 -25.31
N ALA A 857 -10.53 22.46 -24.95
CA ALA A 857 -11.16 23.60 -25.63
C ALA A 857 -10.43 24.04 -26.93
N ALA A 858 -11.10 24.85 -27.74
CA ALA A 858 -10.55 25.39 -28.99
C ALA A 858 -9.63 26.59 -28.73
N ARG A 859 -8.31 26.36 -28.75
CA ARG A 859 -7.28 27.38 -28.49
C ARG A 859 -7.32 28.57 -29.46
N PRO A 860 -7.38 29.82 -28.97
CA PRO A 860 -7.07 31.02 -29.76
C PRO A 860 -5.61 31.06 -30.23
N ALA A 861 -5.31 31.92 -31.21
CA ALA A 861 -3.94 32.32 -31.48
C ALA A 861 -3.39 33.21 -30.33
N PRO A 862 -2.11 33.10 -29.96
CA PRO A 862 -1.55 33.85 -28.83
C PRO A 862 -1.53 35.36 -29.12
N SER A 863 -2.19 36.14 -28.27
CA SER A 863 -2.14 37.60 -28.29
C SER A 863 -0.80 38.10 -27.76
N LEU A 864 -0.05 38.85 -28.58
CA LEU A 864 1.16 39.53 -28.11
C LEU A 864 0.79 40.61 -27.08
N GLY A 865 1.08 40.35 -25.80
CA GLY A 865 0.98 41.38 -24.74
C GLY A 865 0.71 40.87 -23.32
N ALA A 866 0.21 39.64 -23.15
CA ALA A 866 -0.17 39.11 -21.83
C ALA A 866 0.91 38.18 -21.24
N ALA A 867 1.92 38.77 -20.59
CA ALA A 867 2.78 38.04 -19.66
C ALA A 867 2.20 38.06 -18.24
N ASP A 868 2.63 37.09 -17.41
CA ASP A 868 2.50 37.09 -15.95
C ASP A 868 1.11 36.82 -15.33
N ARG A 869 0.30 35.95 -15.98
CA ARG A 869 -0.65 35.06 -15.28
C ARG A 869 -0.68 33.67 -15.94
N PRO A 870 -0.65 32.55 -15.17
CA PRO A 870 -0.93 31.23 -15.72
C PRO A 870 -2.43 31.09 -16.00
N GLU A 871 -2.82 30.90 -17.27
CA GLU A 871 -4.22 30.66 -17.63
C GLU A 871 -4.62 29.19 -17.36
N PRO A 872 -5.81 28.95 -16.77
CA PRO A 872 -6.22 27.60 -16.31
C PRO A 872 -6.36 26.58 -17.44
N GLU A 873 -6.54 27.01 -18.70
CA GLU A 873 -6.61 26.15 -19.89
C GLU A 873 -5.31 25.37 -20.16
N HIS A 874 -4.20 25.73 -19.51
CA HIS A 874 -2.90 25.08 -19.69
C HIS A 874 -2.61 23.95 -18.68
N GLN A 875 -3.40 23.82 -17.62
CA GLN A 875 -3.14 22.88 -16.54
C GLN A 875 -3.43 21.43 -16.97
N TRP A 876 -2.46 20.54 -16.72
CA TRP A 876 -2.64 19.09 -16.82
C TRP A 876 -3.03 18.47 -15.48
N TYR A 877 -3.81 17.41 -15.54
CA TYR A 877 -4.27 16.64 -14.40
C TYR A 877 -4.03 15.15 -14.65
N LEU A 878 -3.66 14.41 -13.62
CA LEU A 878 -3.60 12.95 -13.61
C LEU A 878 -4.85 12.41 -12.92
N PHE A 879 -5.67 11.65 -13.65
CA PHE A 879 -6.85 10.95 -13.17
C PHE A 879 -6.52 9.46 -12.99
N ASN A 880 -6.45 9.01 -11.74
CA ASN A 880 -6.17 7.63 -11.36
C ASN A 880 -7.28 7.14 -10.40
N ASP A 881 -8.35 6.61 -10.99
CA ASP A 881 -9.61 6.24 -10.33
C ASP A 881 -10.12 7.34 -9.37
N THR A 882 -10.10 7.10 -8.05
CA THR A 882 -10.62 8.02 -7.03
C THR A 882 -9.74 9.25 -6.80
N ARG A 883 -8.49 9.22 -7.28
CA ARG A 883 -7.53 10.30 -7.09
C ARG A 883 -7.40 11.13 -8.36
N VAL A 884 -7.43 12.45 -8.19
CA VAL A 884 -7.03 13.41 -9.21
C VAL A 884 -5.95 14.32 -8.63
N SER A 885 -4.83 14.49 -9.33
CA SER A 885 -3.74 15.40 -8.95
C SER A 885 -3.41 16.35 -10.08
N PHE A 886 -2.75 17.47 -9.77
CA PHE A 886 -2.05 18.25 -10.79
C PHE A 886 -0.93 17.41 -11.40
N SER A 887 -0.62 17.66 -12.66
CA SER A 887 0.50 17.03 -13.38
C SER A 887 0.98 17.97 -14.49
N SER A 888 1.89 17.50 -15.36
CA SER A 888 2.51 18.29 -16.42
C SER A 888 2.54 17.55 -17.75
N PHE A 889 2.85 18.25 -18.85
CA PHE A 889 3.14 17.57 -20.12
C PHE A 889 4.48 16.82 -20.10
N GLU A 890 5.42 17.20 -19.23
CA GLU A 890 6.70 16.51 -19.06
C GLU A 890 6.50 15.14 -18.39
N SER A 891 5.61 15.06 -17.39
CA SER A 891 5.12 13.80 -16.83
C SER A 891 4.48 12.90 -17.91
N VAL A 892 3.81 13.49 -18.91
CA VAL A 892 3.19 12.78 -20.05
C VAL A 892 4.21 12.32 -21.11
N SER A 893 5.24 13.12 -21.40
CA SER A 893 6.29 12.73 -22.35
C SER A 893 7.23 11.67 -21.79
N ASN A 894 7.42 11.64 -20.47
CA ASN A 894 8.45 10.82 -19.83
C ASN A 894 7.89 9.51 -19.23
N VAL A 895 6.59 9.21 -19.39
CA VAL A 895 5.92 8.02 -18.82
C VAL A 895 6.70 6.73 -19.10
N THR A 896 6.94 6.41 -20.37
CA THR A 896 7.62 5.16 -20.75
C THR A 896 9.09 5.14 -20.31
N SER A 897 9.72 6.31 -20.23
CA SER A 897 11.13 6.48 -19.85
C SER A 897 11.36 6.22 -18.36
N PHE A 898 10.47 6.73 -17.50
CA PHE A 898 10.51 6.48 -16.05
C PHE A 898 9.91 5.12 -15.68
N PHE A 899 8.89 4.67 -16.41
CA PHE A 899 8.16 3.43 -16.14
C PHE A 899 8.03 2.61 -17.44
N PRO A 900 9.02 1.75 -17.78
CA PRO A 900 9.01 0.95 -19.03
C PRO A 900 7.86 -0.05 -19.18
N LYS A 901 7.01 -0.19 -18.16
CA LYS A 901 5.77 -1.00 -18.16
C LYS A 901 4.53 -0.16 -18.51
N ASP A 902 4.63 1.16 -18.45
CA ASP A 902 3.54 2.11 -18.61
C ASP A 902 3.64 2.75 -20.00
N THR A 903 2.61 2.54 -20.80
CA THR A 903 2.64 2.92 -22.22
C THR A 903 1.36 3.65 -22.58
N ALA A 904 1.48 4.84 -23.15
CA ALA A 904 0.34 5.54 -23.74
C ALA A 904 -0.35 4.68 -24.81
N TYR A 905 -1.68 4.58 -24.75
CA TYR A 905 -2.47 3.64 -25.55
C TYR A 905 -3.56 4.34 -26.38
N VAL A 906 -4.35 5.24 -25.78
CA VAL A 906 -5.35 6.04 -26.50
C VAL A 906 -5.06 7.53 -26.31
N LEU A 907 -4.99 8.29 -27.40
CA LEU A 907 -4.69 9.72 -27.43
C LEU A 907 -5.91 10.48 -27.96
N PHE A 908 -6.29 11.59 -27.32
CA PHE A 908 -7.30 12.52 -27.83
C PHE A 908 -6.64 13.84 -28.23
N TYR A 909 -6.96 14.33 -29.42
CA TYR A 909 -6.43 15.57 -30.00
C TYR A 909 -7.58 16.46 -30.49
N ARG A 910 -7.62 17.75 -30.11
CA ARG A 910 -8.60 18.74 -30.60
C ARG A 910 -8.09 19.46 -31.83
N GLN A 911 -8.89 19.48 -32.91
CA GLN A 911 -8.64 20.27 -34.10
C GLN A 911 -8.48 21.76 -33.74
N ARG A 912 -7.42 22.43 -34.19
CA ARG A 912 -7.30 23.88 -34.04
C ARG A 912 -8.15 24.59 -35.11
N PRO A 913 -8.95 25.63 -34.77
CA PRO A 913 -9.67 26.42 -35.77
C PRO A 913 -8.72 27.04 -36.80
N GLY A 914 -9.14 27.10 -38.06
CA GLY A 914 -8.32 27.56 -39.18
C GLY A 914 -8.27 29.07 -39.33
N GLU A 915 -7.10 29.60 -39.69
CA GLU A 915 -6.91 31.01 -40.07
C GLU A 915 -7.35 31.21 -41.53
N GLY A 916 -8.65 31.46 -41.73
CA GLY A 916 -9.25 31.73 -43.05
C GLY A 916 -10.15 32.97 -43.04
N PRO A 917 -10.34 33.65 -44.19
CA PRO A 917 -11.13 34.88 -44.26
C PRO A 917 -12.64 34.68 -44.10
N GLU A 918 -13.14 33.44 -44.19
CA GLU A 918 -14.55 33.07 -43.97
C GLU A 918 -14.86 32.80 -42.49
N ALA A 919 -14.41 33.69 -41.61
CA ALA A 919 -14.80 33.68 -40.21
C ALA A 919 -16.28 34.12 -40.09
N GLU A 920 -17.20 33.16 -39.93
CA GLU A 920 -18.63 33.45 -39.79
C GLU A 920 -18.90 34.50 -38.71
N LEU A 921 -19.53 35.60 -39.10
CA LEU A 921 -19.80 36.77 -38.26
C LEU A 921 -21.00 36.52 -37.31
N GLY A 922 -20.93 35.46 -36.51
CA GLY A 922 -22.12 34.87 -35.89
C GLY A 922 -21.91 33.93 -34.68
N SER A 923 -20.85 34.09 -33.88
CA SER A 923 -20.75 33.41 -32.57
C SER A 923 -20.86 34.41 -31.41
N PRO A 924 -21.78 34.20 -30.44
CA PRO A 924 -21.84 35.02 -29.24
C PRO A 924 -20.56 34.86 -28.40
N ARG A 925 -19.86 35.97 -28.17
CA ARG A 925 -18.84 36.06 -27.11
C ARG A 925 -19.54 36.00 -25.75
N VAL A 926 -18.81 35.52 -24.73
CA VAL A 926 -19.33 35.03 -23.44
C VAL A 926 -20.07 33.70 -23.60
N GLN A 927 -19.35 32.60 -23.35
CA GLN A 927 -20.02 31.34 -23.02
C GLN A 927 -20.56 31.45 -21.60
N THR A 928 -21.88 31.60 -21.45
CA THR A 928 -22.53 31.27 -20.19
C THR A 928 -22.44 29.77 -19.95
N GLU A 929 -22.18 29.38 -18.71
CA GLU A 929 -22.23 27.98 -18.29
C GLU A 929 -23.60 27.37 -18.64
N PRO A 930 -23.65 26.13 -19.15
CA PRO A 930 -24.92 25.49 -19.45
C PRO A 930 -25.70 25.26 -18.15
N THR A 931 -26.78 26.00 -17.95
CA THR A 931 -27.67 25.83 -16.80
C THR A 931 -28.27 24.42 -16.82
N LEU A 932 -27.81 23.56 -15.91
CA LEU A 932 -28.30 22.21 -15.73
C LEU A 932 -29.79 22.18 -15.37
N HIS A 933 -30.46 21.09 -15.74
CA HIS A 933 -31.85 20.86 -15.39
C HIS A 933 -32.05 20.84 -13.87
N LYS A 934 -33.18 21.39 -13.44
CA LYS A 934 -33.48 21.62 -12.03
C LYS A 934 -33.39 20.33 -11.20
N ASP A 935 -33.88 19.22 -11.75
CA ASP A 935 -33.95 17.94 -11.04
C ASP A 935 -32.55 17.31 -10.83
N LEU A 936 -31.62 17.49 -11.78
CA LEU A 936 -30.21 17.10 -11.59
C LEU A 936 -29.56 17.98 -10.52
N MET A 937 -29.78 19.30 -10.56
CA MET A 937 -29.25 20.22 -9.55
C MET A 937 -29.82 19.95 -8.15
N GLU A 938 -31.09 19.55 -8.04
CA GLU A 938 -31.69 19.16 -6.76
C GLU A 938 -31.12 17.84 -6.25
N ALA A 939 -30.86 16.86 -7.13
CA ALA A 939 -30.21 15.60 -6.76
C ALA A 939 -28.77 15.80 -6.29
N ILE A 940 -27.97 16.61 -7.01
CA ILE A 940 -26.60 16.97 -6.63
C ILE A 940 -26.58 17.74 -5.31
N SER A 941 -27.53 18.67 -5.12
CA SER A 941 -27.67 19.42 -3.86
C SER A 941 -27.97 18.49 -2.67
N LYS A 942 -28.94 17.58 -2.83
CA LYS A 942 -29.26 16.53 -1.83
C LYS A 942 -28.05 15.65 -1.51
N ASP A 943 -27.31 15.22 -2.52
CA ASP A 943 -26.13 14.38 -2.37
C ASP A 943 -24.98 15.09 -1.65
N ASN A 944 -24.73 16.35 -1.99
CA ASN A 944 -23.75 17.21 -1.32
C ASN A 944 -24.13 17.49 0.15
N ILE A 945 -25.42 17.69 0.45
CA ILE A 945 -25.92 17.83 1.82
C ILE A 945 -25.72 16.53 2.61
N LEU A 946 -26.00 15.37 2.02
CA LEU A 946 -25.75 14.06 2.66
C LEU A 946 -24.26 13.85 2.96
N PHE A 947 -23.37 14.17 2.00
CA PHE A 947 -21.92 14.07 2.21
C PHE A 947 -21.42 15.01 3.33
N LEU A 948 -21.95 16.23 3.44
CA LEU A 948 -21.64 17.13 4.54
C LEU A 948 -22.15 16.61 5.89
N GLN A 949 -23.30 15.92 5.93
CA GLN A 949 -23.79 15.24 7.14
C GLN A 949 -22.95 14.01 7.51
N GLU A 950 -22.44 13.26 6.54
CA GLU A 950 -21.48 12.17 6.78
C GLU A 950 -20.17 12.70 7.35
N GLN A 951 -19.59 13.75 6.73
CA GLN A 951 -18.40 14.42 7.25
C GLN A 951 -18.62 15.03 8.64
N GLU A 952 -19.75 15.71 8.91
CA GLU A 952 -20.00 16.28 10.23
C GLU A 952 -20.14 15.18 11.29
N LYS A 953 -20.81 14.08 10.97
CA LYS A 953 -20.93 12.92 11.86
C LYS A 953 -19.56 12.32 12.16
N GLU A 954 -18.70 12.13 11.15
CA GLU A 954 -17.35 11.60 11.35
C GLU A 954 -16.45 12.59 12.09
N ALA A 955 -16.50 13.88 11.76
CA ALA A 955 -15.76 14.93 12.46
C ALA A 955 -16.17 15.04 13.93
N ARG A 956 -17.46 14.89 14.27
CA ARG A 956 -17.93 14.80 15.66
C ARG A 956 -17.40 13.54 16.36
N SER A 957 -17.37 12.39 15.68
CA SER A 957 -16.76 11.16 16.22
C SER A 957 -15.25 11.31 16.46
N ARG A 958 -14.51 11.89 15.50
CA ARG A 958 -13.07 12.16 15.61
C ARG A 958 -12.78 13.23 16.66
N ALA A 959 -13.60 14.27 16.79
CA ALA A 959 -13.44 15.30 17.82
C ALA A 959 -13.66 14.75 19.24
N ALA A 960 -14.70 13.92 19.45
CA ALA A 960 -14.94 13.26 20.74
C ALA A 960 -13.80 12.29 21.14
N TYR A 961 -13.09 11.74 20.16
CA TYR A 961 -11.91 10.90 20.34
C TYR A 961 -10.64 11.73 20.62
N ILE A 962 -10.41 12.81 19.85
CA ILE A 962 -9.27 13.73 20.02
C ILE A 962 -9.33 14.46 21.37
N SER A 963 -10.53 14.82 21.87
CA SER A 963 -10.69 15.40 23.20
C SER A 963 -10.33 14.45 24.36
N ALA A 964 -10.09 13.16 24.08
CA ALA A 964 -9.65 12.15 25.04
C ALA A 964 -8.15 11.79 24.91
N LEU A 965 -7.40 12.48 24.04
CA LEU A 965 -5.97 12.24 23.82
C LEU A 965 -5.11 13.39 24.39
N PRO A 966 -4.08 13.10 25.21
CA PRO A 966 -3.07 14.10 25.57
C PRO A 966 -2.32 14.60 24.33
N ALA A 967 -2.03 15.90 24.27
CA ALA A 967 -1.33 16.51 23.13
C ALA A 967 0.08 15.92 22.95
N SER A 968 0.44 15.58 21.70
CA SER A 968 1.79 15.16 21.34
C SER A 968 2.74 16.36 21.32
N PRO A 969 4.00 16.22 21.79
CA PRO A 969 4.98 17.31 21.71
C PRO A 969 5.37 17.63 20.27
N HIS A 970 5.70 18.89 20.02
CA HIS A 970 6.30 19.36 18.77
C HIS A 970 7.74 18.85 18.64
N TRP A 971 8.12 18.41 17.44
CA TRP A 971 9.48 18.01 17.09
C TRP A 971 10.10 19.08 16.19
N GLY A 972 11.24 19.66 16.57
CA GLY A 972 11.83 20.73 15.74
C GLY A 972 12.92 21.63 16.36
N LYS A 973 13.78 21.13 17.24
CA LYS A 973 15.12 21.70 17.53
C LYS A 973 15.96 20.67 18.30
N GLY A 974 17.20 20.43 17.89
CA GLY A 974 18.03 19.37 18.48
C GLY A 974 19.26 18.90 17.68
N PHE A 975 19.55 19.52 16.53
CA PHE A 975 20.84 19.51 15.84
C PHE A 975 21.05 20.90 15.24
N ASP A 976 22.31 21.36 15.22
CA ASP A 976 22.75 22.75 14.99
C ASP A 976 22.18 23.74 16.04
N GLU A 977 22.94 24.63 16.68
CA GLU A 977 24.27 25.20 16.39
C GLU A 977 25.17 25.23 17.63
N ASP A 978 26.49 25.25 17.43
CA ASP A 978 27.53 25.52 18.44
C ASP A 978 28.09 26.94 18.21
N LYS A 979 28.41 27.68 19.29
CA LYS A 979 28.92 29.09 19.32
C LYS A 979 27.85 30.19 19.06
N ASP A 980 28.01 31.45 19.50
CA ASP A 980 29.10 32.15 20.23
C ASP A 980 28.57 32.81 21.54
N GLU A 981 29.46 33.40 22.35
CA GLU A 981 29.18 34.09 23.64
C GLU A 981 28.72 35.55 23.48
N ASP A 982 27.76 36.04 24.30
CA ASP A 982 27.85 37.34 25.01
C ASP A 982 26.78 37.51 26.13
N GLU A 983 26.91 38.53 26.99
CA GLU A 983 26.07 38.79 28.18
C GLU A 983 24.73 39.53 27.91
N GLY A 984 23.73 39.32 28.79
CA GLY A 984 22.55 40.20 28.87
C GLY A 984 21.49 39.78 29.92
N SER A 985 21.31 40.56 30.99
CA SER A 985 20.31 40.28 32.06
C SER A 985 18.92 40.89 31.80
N PRO A 986 17.84 40.36 32.43
CA PRO A 986 16.45 40.57 31.98
C PRO A 986 15.62 41.59 32.81
N GLY A 987 14.45 41.99 32.29
CA GLY A 987 13.34 42.53 33.11
C GLY A 987 12.23 43.28 32.33
N GLY A 988 11.05 43.44 32.96
CA GLY A 988 10.09 44.51 32.62
C GLY A 988 8.67 44.10 32.21
N CYS A 989 7.80 43.76 33.17
CA CYS A 989 6.41 43.36 32.91
C CYS A 989 5.43 44.52 32.58
N ASN A 990 4.43 44.20 31.73
CA ASN A 990 3.01 44.63 31.84
C ASN A 990 2.54 46.03 31.33
N PRO A 991 1.22 46.23 31.07
CA PRO A 991 0.80 46.77 29.76
C PRO A 991 -0.25 47.90 29.76
N ALA A 992 -0.48 48.54 28.61
CA ALA A 992 -1.76 49.17 28.23
C ALA A 992 -1.78 49.66 26.75
N GLY A 993 -2.97 49.67 26.13
CA GLY A 993 -3.33 50.54 24.99
C GLY A 993 -2.80 50.14 23.61
N GLY A 994 -3.67 50.13 22.60
CA GLY A 994 -3.28 49.91 21.19
C GLY A 994 -4.23 50.61 20.21
N SER A 995 -3.86 50.64 18.92
CA SER A 995 -4.78 50.86 17.80
C SER A 995 -4.09 50.64 16.45
N GLY A 996 -4.73 49.91 15.54
CA GLY A 996 -4.53 49.99 14.08
C GLY A 996 -3.30 49.31 13.45
N GLY A 997 -3.53 48.54 12.37
CA GLY A 997 -2.48 48.05 11.48
C GLY A 997 -2.75 46.65 10.92
N ASP A 998 -3.06 46.54 9.63
CA ASP A 998 -3.06 45.27 8.90
C ASP A 998 -1.62 44.75 8.71
N PHE A 999 -1.41 43.42 8.70
CA PHE A 999 -1.11 42.66 7.48
C PHE A 999 -0.93 41.15 7.74
N HIS A 1000 -1.15 40.33 6.69
CA HIS A 1000 -0.90 38.89 6.72
C HIS A 1000 0.60 38.54 6.72
N ARG A 1001 1.06 37.80 7.74
CA ARG A 1001 1.84 36.55 7.59
C ARG A 1001 2.24 35.97 8.95
N LEU A 1002 1.84 34.73 9.21
CA LEU A 1002 2.60 33.82 10.07
C LEU A 1002 2.75 32.50 9.31
N VAL A 1003 4.01 32.17 9.02
CA VAL A 1003 4.48 30.79 8.82
C VAL A 1003 4.92 30.29 10.20
N PHE A 1004 4.92 28.97 10.39
CA PHE A 1004 5.18 28.25 11.64
C PHE A 1004 6.36 28.76 12.48
#